data_AF-A0A813W7P8-F1
#
_entry.id   AF-A0A813W7P8-F1
#
_cell.length_a   1.000
_cell.length_b   1.000
_cell.length_c   1.000
_cell.angle_alpha   90.00
_cell.angle_beta   90.00
_cell.angle_gamma   90.00
#
_symmetry.space_group_name_H-M   'P 1'
#
loop_
_entity.id
_entity.type
_entity.pdbx_description
1 polymer ?
#
loop_
_entity_poly.entity_id
_entity_poly.type
_entity_poly.pdbx_seq_one_letter_code
_entity_poly.pdbx_strand_id
1 'polypeptide(L)'
;MNLSPCDIRKLTAHRKKISLQLVRLKKQCTFLNDCSRLHRIPRCIRIKQHYNFPGANTLYNDFNIRLLSCVIRSLNEKIQPISKTFSAITMELQNSGRPFRKCYKATEYSYKILTERHQRKLKKIFSKQLHENQYRFSSGVNLPERTAILEDRTLRKSLCNTRKKILLQRVRVLESINFLANCLEQQVVPNSIRIKRCHQFLHSEILYDEFDRELCQAILQAKKNLHNEINDFLSKIDQILDNDLRLPWCNDECLEVQHLTNRLQQKHTNKLSKLKRYYDQHKLRSTSISKYQAASSPTPMPSASSSSPMLSASPQMPSASSSSPPPPSSTPPLIYNFSKHKLTSAEIDLLLKGHNFILNQPRNALQVKCAVQEFSRTVRIALKHENSNNPTSKYYVRSQFIPSKLNRNDINNDRIEKFLTDLENETLKSSQNQVIKSDSQHELRQALKSLRRNKNIVILSADKGQAFVILDKDYYSNKVTSMLNQPDYYIHYKSKYHCQNTVDEVMELFNNIPIPKLKRFIQECDIQTPLFYALPKIHKSQVIAQELNIPNSQPHIFQRNSAPDDLPFRPIVASTQGPTQQLARLVDALLRPFLSKVPSYIESYQDFLKKISHHRTITPGILLCTFDIKDLYTNINHKLATKAITYWMKTYPDLTHLSVCKLLLDADERHKLCIPDTNNLVNIIARAVRLILDNNIFLFDSQYYQQVKGIAMGSSFAPTIANLTIGYLEIQLYKKVRKKLGSEIESYVRERWYRYIDDCQLIWPFGLTHLNTFTDILQTLTASIVFVRDISNIKLPYLNIMLKIKKNQLEFDMYYKPTQTFAYLHFHSAHPRYIKRRIPYILAIIICSIVSSKKVRRRRLREMAQYLRARQYPLRLINDAIKLIGQRGTAVGCASKSSQQRVLNFPIIFNQNNYDPYPFVYEQLPLALGETRAKKFVGRKVNLLPPNLKRLLTSSRFYHHSQPPCKLPSSCQRRGCRTCSRIMSSSTNNTILCNTSIDCTSRFIVYELHCKSCNQSSFGHTDHLKKIQKCPKCKKTKIKIYPFHKMNTDRVIPRQLWLNNFLEK
;
A
#
# COMPACT_ATOMS: atom_id res chain seq x y z
N MET A 1 39.65 46.63 39.07
CA MET A 1 39.23 45.35 39.68
C MET A 1 38.69 45.73 41.06
N ASN A 2 37.56 45.23 41.56
CA ASN A 2 37.46 43.98 42.32
C ASN A 2 35.98 43.55 42.39
N LEU A 3 35.67 42.32 41.99
CA LEU A 3 34.39 41.66 42.28
C LEU A 3 34.74 40.22 42.67
N SER A 4 34.08 39.68 43.69
CA SER A 4 34.40 38.34 44.15
C SER A 4 34.14 37.29 43.04
N PRO A 5 34.82 36.13 43.05
CA PRO A 5 34.49 35.03 42.15
C PRO A 5 33.02 34.59 42.22
N CYS A 6 32.35 34.82 43.36
CA CYS A 6 30.92 34.58 43.53
C CYS A 6 30.09 35.56 42.69
N ASP A 7 30.41 36.85 42.70
CA ASP A 7 29.64 37.88 41.99
C ASP A 7 29.88 37.83 40.48
N ILE A 8 31.10 37.47 40.05
CA ILE A 8 31.39 37.15 38.64
C ILE A 8 30.57 35.93 38.18
N ARG A 9 30.42 34.90 39.03
CA ARG A 9 29.54 33.74 38.75
C ARG A 9 28.06 34.14 38.71
N LYS A 10 27.56 34.95 39.65
CA LYS A 10 26.19 35.50 39.65
C LYS A 10 25.90 36.32 38.39
N LEU A 11 26.77 37.26 38.03
CA LEU A 11 26.65 38.08 36.81
C LEU A 11 26.70 37.22 35.54
N THR A 12 27.56 36.21 35.49
CA THR A 12 27.63 35.28 34.35
C THR A 12 26.37 34.42 34.25
N ALA A 13 25.81 33.96 35.37
CA ALA A 13 24.55 33.25 35.43
C ALA A 13 23.37 34.14 34.98
N HIS A 14 23.29 35.39 35.47
CA HIS A 14 22.31 36.38 35.02
C HIS A 14 22.43 36.65 33.52
N ARG A 15 23.64 36.91 33.00
CA ARG A 15 23.88 37.08 31.56
C ARG A 15 23.39 35.88 30.74
N LYS A 16 23.61 34.64 31.22
CA LYS A 16 23.14 33.41 30.56
C LYS A 16 21.61 33.29 30.59
N LYS A 17 20.98 33.60 31.73
CA LYS A 17 19.52 33.62 31.93
C LYS A 17 18.83 34.66 31.04
N ILE A 18 19.36 35.89 31.01
CA ILE A 18 18.88 37.01 30.19
C ILE A 18 19.07 36.72 28.68
N SER A 19 20.23 36.19 28.27
CA SER A 19 20.46 35.81 26.88
C SER A 19 19.47 34.75 26.39
N LEU A 20 19.16 33.77 27.24
CA LEU A 20 18.12 32.76 26.95
C LEU A 20 16.72 33.38 26.86
N GLN A 21 16.38 34.33 27.73
CA GLN A 21 15.11 35.08 27.65
C GLN A 21 15.01 35.91 26.35
N LEU A 22 16.06 36.63 25.95
CA LEU A 22 16.05 37.44 24.72
C LEU A 22 15.96 36.58 23.46
N VAL A 23 16.57 35.38 23.44
CA VAL A 23 16.38 34.40 22.35
C VAL A 23 14.95 33.84 22.33
N ARG A 24 14.29 33.68 23.48
CA ARG A 24 12.86 33.30 23.56
C ARG A 24 11.96 34.41 23.00
N LEU A 25 12.16 35.65 23.44
CA LEU A 25 11.39 36.82 22.97
C LEU A 25 11.54 37.02 21.46
N LYS A 26 12.77 36.97 20.93
CA LYS A 26 13.02 37.07 19.47
C LYS A 26 12.27 35.99 18.67
N LYS A 27 12.15 34.78 19.21
CA LYS A 27 11.40 33.67 18.60
C LYS A 27 9.87 33.88 18.66
N GLN A 28 9.34 34.43 19.75
CA GLN A 28 7.92 34.83 19.87
C GLN A 28 7.57 35.97 18.91
N CYS A 29 8.41 37.01 18.80
CA CYS A 29 8.22 38.11 17.86
C CYS A 29 8.26 37.66 16.39
N THR A 30 9.11 36.68 16.03
CA THR A 30 9.09 36.11 14.67
C THR A 30 7.79 35.33 14.37
N PHE A 31 7.20 34.64 15.35
CA PHE A 31 5.90 34.00 15.19
C PHE A 31 4.78 35.03 14.98
N LEU A 32 4.77 36.13 15.75
CA LEU A 32 3.85 37.25 15.52
C LEU A 32 4.00 37.86 14.11
N ASN A 33 5.22 37.99 13.59
CA ASN A 33 5.50 38.54 12.25
C ASN A 33 5.02 37.64 11.09
N ASP A 34 4.85 36.34 11.35
CA ASP A 34 4.17 35.43 10.43
C ASP A 34 2.64 35.53 10.60
N CYS A 35 2.12 35.55 11.84
CA CYS A 35 0.69 35.65 12.13
C CYS A 35 0.05 36.97 11.64
N SER A 36 0.77 38.09 11.71
CA SER A 36 0.29 39.42 11.28
C SER A 36 -0.01 39.54 9.78
N ARG A 37 0.35 38.54 8.97
CA ARG A 37 -0.05 38.47 7.56
C ARG A 37 -1.45 37.88 7.33
N LEU A 38 -2.19 37.54 8.40
CA LEU A 38 -3.51 36.89 8.47
C LEU A 38 -3.59 35.52 7.74
N HIS A 39 -3.25 35.47 6.46
CA HIS A 39 -3.12 34.29 5.60
C HIS A 39 -2.10 33.23 6.07
N ARG A 40 -1.27 33.52 7.09
CA ARG A 40 -0.31 32.56 7.68
C ARG A 40 -0.65 32.01 9.08
N ILE A 41 -1.73 32.46 9.74
CA ILE A 41 -2.24 31.81 10.97
C ILE A 41 -2.40 30.29 10.71
N PRO A 42 -1.84 29.39 11.56
CA PRO A 42 -1.94 27.95 11.36
C PRO A 42 -3.38 27.46 11.16
N ARG A 43 -3.61 26.60 10.17
CA ARG A 43 -4.94 26.01 9.83
C ARG A 43 -5.62 25.27 11.00
N CYS A 44 -4.89 24.96 12.06
CA CYS A 44 -5.34 24.29 13.27
C CYS A 44 -5.80 25.25 14.40
N ILE A 45 -5.53 26.55 14.26
CA ILE A 45 -5.97 27.60 15.19
C ILE A 45 -7.15 28.39 14.59
N ARG A 46 -7.17 28.56 13.25
CA ARG A 46 -8.29 29.15 12.52
C ARG A 46 -9.59 28.37 12.65
N ILE A 47 -10.69 29.11 12.56
CA ILE A 47 -11.99 28.55 12.22
C ILE A 47 -12.06 28.40 10.69
N LYS A 48 -12.74 27.35 10.23
CA LYS A 48 -12.71 26.92 8.82
C LYS A 48 -13.69 27.73 7.98
N GLN A 49 -13.19 28.45 6.97
CA GLN A 49 -13.95 28.99 5.84
C GLN A 49 -14.54 27.85 4.97
N HIS A 50 -15.59 27.19 5.44
CA HIS A 50 -16.28 26.09 4.76
C HIS A 50 -17.80 26.28 4.69
N TYR A 51 -18.27 27.51 4.88
CA TYR A 51 -19.69 27.82 5.01
C TYR A 51 -20.05 29.06 4.21
N ASN A 52 -20.87 28.86 3.17
CA ASN A 52 -21.49 29.93 2.40
C ASN A 52 -22.80 30.32 3.11
N PHE A 53 -22.74 31.40 3.90
CA PHE A 53 -23.87 32.14 4.44
C PHE A 53 -23.52 33.65 4.52
N PRO A 54 -24.51 34.57 4.49
CA PRO A 54 -24.27 36.01 4.62
C PRO A 54 -23.54 36.38 5.91
N GLY A 55 -22.64 37.36 5.87
CA GLY A 55 -21.85 37.78 7.05
C GLY A 55 -20.73 36.82 7.50
N ALA A 56 -20.63 35.60 6.96
CA ALA A 56 -19.64 34.61 7.37
C ALA A 56 -18.19 35.12 7.26
N ASN A 57 -17.86 35.81 6.16
CA ASN A 57 -16.52 36.39 5.96
C ASN A 57 -16.19 37.47 6.99
N THR A 58 -17.18 38.27 7.41
CA THR A 58 -17.04 39.30 8.43
C THR A 58 -16.74 38.67 9.79
N LEU A 59 -17.53 37.66 10.22
CA LEU A 59 -17.27 36.84 11.42
C LEU A 59 -15.87 36.21 11.41
N TYR A 60 -15.43 35.66 10.27
CA TYR A 60 -14.09 35.08 10.17
C TYR A 60 -12.98 36.14 10.27
N ASN A 61 -13.15 37.31 9.68
CA ASN A 61 -12.14 38.37 9.71
C ASN A 61 -12.01 38.94 11.13
N ASP A 62 -13.13 39.27 11.77
CA ASP A 62 -13.15 39.82 13.13
C ASP A 62 -12.55 38.82 14.16
N PHE A 63 -12.95 37.54 14.11
CA PHE A 63 -12.33 36.51 14.95
C PHE A 63 -10.79 36.45 14.81
N ASN A 64 -10.26 36.55 13.59
CA ASN A 64 -8.81 36.53 13.36
C ASN A 64 -8.13 37.82 13.86
N ILE A 65 -8.79 38.98 13.76
CA ILE A 65 -8.30 40.27 14.27
C ILE A 65 -8.27 40.27 15.80
N ARG A 66 -9.36 39.87 16.47
CA ARG A 66 -9.45 39.77 17.93
C ARG A 66 -8.47 38.76 18.52
N LEU A 67 -8.32 37.61 17.85
CA LEU A 67 -7.30 36.62 18.21
C LEU A 67 -5.88 37.22 18.12
N LEU A 68 -5.56 37.95 17.05
CA LEU A 68 -4.26 38.59 16.88
C LEU A 68 -4.02 39.64 17.98
N SER A 69 -5.02 40.47 18.29
CA SER A 69 -4.98 41.45 19.39
C SER A 69 -4.70 40.79 20.75
N CYS A 70 -5.42 39.72 21.10
CA CYS A 70 -5.23 39.01 22.37
C CYS A 70 -3.83 38.40 22.50
N VAL A 71 -3.29 37.81 21.43
CA VAL A 71 -1.94 37.23 21.43
C VAL A 71 -0.85 38.31 21.53
N ILE A 72 -1.07 39.50 20.97
CA ILE A 72 -0.16 40.65 21.11
C ILE A 72 -0.17 41.18 22.55
N ARG A 73 -1.35 41.33 23.17
CA ARG A 73 -1.48 41.83 24.55
C ARG A 73 -0.73 40.96 25.57
N SER A 74 -0.99 39.65 25.56
CA SER A 74 -0.32 38.68 26.46
C SER A 74 1.21 38.68 26.29
N LEU A 75 1.71 38.87 25.06
CA LEU A 75 3.15 39.00 24.81
C LEU A 75 3.73 40.32 25.35
N ASN A 76 3.02 41.44 25.20
CA ASN A 76 3.45 42.72 25.76
C ASN A 76 3.51 42.68 27.30
N GLU A 77 2.49 42.10 27.95
CA GLU A 77 2.42 41.92 29.42
C GLU A 77 3.64 41.14 29.96
N LYS A 78 4.13 40.14 29.22
CA LYS A 78 5.36 39.40 29.60
C LYS A 78 6.68 40.05 29.20
N ILE A 79 6.69 40.84 28.14
CA ILE A 79 7.88 41.57 27.69
C ILE A 79 8.21 42.74 28.63
N GLN A 80 7.20 43.45 29.13
CA GLN A 80 7.34 44.60 30.02
C GLN A 80 8.23 44.35 31.26
N PRO A 81 7.97 43.37 32.14
CA PRO A 81 8.80 43.14 33.33
C PRO A 81 10.22 42.72 32.96
N ILE A 82 10.41 41.87 31.93
CA ILE A 82 11.75 41.49 31.45
C ILE A 82 12.51 42.73 30.96
N SER A 83 11.85 43.65 30.27
CA SER A 83 12.43 44.91 29.81
C SER A 83 12.82 45.82 30.99
N LYS A 84 12.00 45.91 32.04
CA LYS A 84 12.30 46.68 33.26
C LYS A 84 13.49 46.10 34.03
N THR A 85 13.51 44.78 34.29
CA THR A 85 14.65 44.13 34.96
C THR A 85 15.93 44.23 34.13
N PHE A 86 15.84 44.18 32.80
CA PHE A 86 16.96 44.38 31.89
C PHE A 86 17.52 45.81 31.99
N SER A 87 16.66 46.85 31.99
CA SER A 87 17.09 48.24 32.17
C SER A 87 17.75 48.48 33.54
N ALA A 88 17.17 47.94 34.63
CA ALA A 88 17.73 48.08 35.98
C ALA A 88 19.16 47.50 36.08
N ILE A 89 19.35 46.25 35.64
CA ILE A 89 20.67 45.59 35.60
C ILE A 89 21.64 46.33 34.65
N THR A 90 21.14 46.99 33.61
CA THR A 90 21.98 47.82 32.72
C THR A 90 22.52 49.05 33.45
N MET A 91 21.69 49.74 34.24
CA MET A 91 22.13 50.92 35.02
C MET A 91 23.14 50.53 36.12
N GLU A 92 22.87 49.46 36.89
CA GLU A 92 23.83 48.94 37.88
C GLU A 92 25.21 48.67 37.25
N LEU A 93 25.22 48.06 36.07
CA LEU A 93 26.46 47.75 35.35
C LEU A 93 27.13 48.98 34.73
N GLN A 94 26.38 50.00 34.31
CA GLN A 94 26.95 51.28 33.88
C GLN A 94 27.61 52.03 35.04
N ASN A 95 26.96 52.06 36.20
CA ASN A 95 27.49 52.68 37.42
C ASN A 95 28.76 51.97 37.95
N SER A 96 28.97 50.70 37.58
CA SER A 96 30.17 49.91 37.95
C SER A 96 31.44 50.17 37.11
N GLY A 97 31.43 51.17 36.21
CA GLY A 97 32.66 51.72 35.61
C GLY A 97 33.40 50.84 34.58
N ARG A 98 32.76 49.83 33.95
CA ARG A 98 33.39 49.03 32.88
C ARG A 98 32.85 49.32 31.47
N PRO A 99 33.70 49.39 30.43
CA PRO A 99 33.27 49.61 29.04
C PRO A 99 32.71 48.33 28.39
N PHE A 100 31.45 48.00 28.65
CA PHE A 100 30.76 46.81 28.07
C PHE A 100 30.36 46.98 26.57
N ARG A 101 31.19 47.68 25.78
CA ARG A 101 30.91 48.07 24.38
C ARG A 101 31.34 47.00 23.37
N LYS A 102 30.42 46.09 22.99
CA LYS A 102 30.24 45.56 21.61
C LYS A 102 29.06 44.57 21.54
N CYS A 103 29.10 43.45 22.28
CA CYS A 103 28.01 42.46 22.28
C CYS A 103 26.69 42.99 22.88
N TYR A 104 26.77 43.85 23.91
CA TYR A 104 25.57 44.35 24.61
C TYR A 104 24.79 45.36 23.77
N LYS A 105 25.46 46.40 23.26
CA LYS A 105 24.89 47.35 22.29
C LYS A 105 24.25 46.64 21.09
N ALA A 106 24.87 45.59 20.55
CA ALA A 106 24.27 44.80 19.46
C ALA A 106 22.95 44.09 19.86
N THR A 107 22.80 43.73 21.13
CA THR A 107 21.62 43.01 21.67
C THR A 107 20.50 43.98 22.06
N GLU A 108 20.86 45.10 22.71
CA GLU A 108 19.97 46.23 22.98
C GLU A 108 19.45 46.84 21.66
N TYR A 109 20.33 47.13 20.70
CA TYR A 109 19.97 47.62 19.37
C TYR A 109 19.13 46.59 18.59
N SER A 110 19.41 45.29 18.70
CA SER A 110 18.56 44.25 18.12
C SER A 110 17.16 44.22 18.75
N TYR A 111 17.05 44.39 20.07
CA TYR A 111 15.78 44.45 20.78
C TYR A 111 15.02 45.73 20.42
N LYS A 112 15.67 46.90 20.53
CA LYS A 112 15.09 48.20 20.20
C LYS A 112 14.64 48.28 18.74
N ILE A 113 15.44 47.78 17.78
CA ILE A 113 15.01 47.62 16.38
C ILE A 113 13.83 46.65 16.24
N LEU A 114 13.84 45.50 16.92
CA LEU A 114 12.70 44.57 16.83
C LEU A 114 11.43 45.23 17.39
N THR A 115 11.49 45.78 18.61
CA THR A 115 10.36 46.40 19.29
C THR A 115 9.85 47.62 18.53
N GLU A 116 10.70 48.54 18.09
CA GLU A 116 10.28 49.69 17.27
C GLU A 116 9.79 49.29 15.88
N ARG A 117 10.44 48.34 15.18
CA ARG A 117 9.99 47.88 13.86
C ARG A 117 8.68 47.11 13.95
N HIS A 118 8.42 46.42 15.06
CA HIS A 118 7.14 45.79 15.35
C HIS A 118 6.09 46.80 15.78
N GLN A 119 6.39 47.76 16.66
CA GLN A 119 5.47 48.84 17.04
C GLN A 119 5.11 49.76 15.86
N ARG A 120 6.06 50.11 14.99
CA ARG A 120 5.79 50.88 13.76
C ARG A 120 4.95 50.09 12.75
N LYS A 121 5.18 48.77 12.62
CA LYS A 121 4.31 47.89 11.81
C LYS A 121 2.92 47.73 12.42
N LEU A 122 2.82 47.60 13.74
CA LEU A 122 1.56 47.50 14.47
C LEU A 122 0.80 48.81 14.34
N LYS A 123 1.43 49.98 14.57
CA LYS A 123 0.83 51.29 14.26
C LYS A 123 0.38 51.37 12.79
N LYS A 124 1.15 50.90 11.80
CA LYS A 124 0.71 50.87 10.38
C LYS A 124 -0.44 49.90 10.05
N ILE A 125 -0.69 48.90 10.89
CA ILE A 125 -1.82 47.96 10.75
C ILE A 125 -3.03 48.51 11.51
N PHE A 126 -2.85 48.96 12.75
CA PHE A 126 -3.86 49.62 13.58
C PHE A 126 -4.37 50.91 12.91
N SER A 127 -3.49 51.82 12.46
CA SER A 127 -3.89 53.07 11.79
C SER A 127 -4.52 52.88 10.40
N LYS A 128 -4.56 51.64 9.88
CA LYS A 128 -5.29 51.28 8.65
C LYS A 128 -6.56 50.47 8.93
N GLN A 129 -6.84 50.10 10.18
CA GLN A 129 -7.97 49.24 10.56
C GLN A 129 -8.77 49.75 11.77
N LEU A 130 -8.30 50.79 12.45
CA LEU A 130 -9.00 51.54 13.50
C LEU A 130 -9.22 52.97 13.00
N HIS A 131 -10.23 53.14 12.14
CA HIS A 131 -11.24 54.13 12.49
C HIS A 131 -12.14 53.44 13.53
N GLU A 132 -12.20 54.00 14.72
CA GLU A 132 -12.39 53.25 15.97
C GLU A 132 -13.82 52.73 16.25
N ASN A 133 -14.74 52.77 15.27
CA ASN A 133 -16.18 52.62 15.53
C ASN A 133 -17.01 51.67 14.62
N GLN A 134 -16.41 50.90 13.68
CA GLN A 134 -17.22 50.10 12.71
C GLN A 134 -16.83 48.62 12.50
N TYR A 135 -16.35 47.93 13.54
CA TYR A 135 -16.40 46.45 13.59
C TYR A 135 -17.03 45.91 14.89
N ARG A 136 -18.13 46.55 15.32
CA ARG A 136 -19.22 45.75 15.92
C ARG A 136 -19.78 44.83 14.82
N PHE A 137 -20.51 43.77 15.20
CA PHE A 137 -21.38 43.07 14.26
C PHE A 137 -22.66 43.91 13.97
N SER A 138 -22.44 45.16 13.55
CA SER A 138 -23.45 46.17 13.32
C SER A 138 -24.15 45.92 11.99
N SER A 139 -25.36 45.33 12.11
CA SER A 139 -26.55 45.50 11.26
C SER A 139 -26.48 45.33 9.73
N GLY A 140 -25.32 45.37 9.07
CA GLY A 140 -25.18 45.42 7.61
C GLY A 140 -25.39 44.10 6.85
N VAL A 141 -26.04 43.11 7.46
CA VAL A 141 -26.68 42.02 6.72
C VAL A 141 -28.17 42.30 6.79
N ASN A 142 -28.71 42.96 5.77
CA ASN A 142 -30.15 43.11 5.60
C ASN A 142 -30.75 41.71 5.48
N LEU A 143 -31.33 41.22 6.57
CA LEU A 143 -32.22 40.07 6.55
C LEU A 143 -33.52 40.54 5.89
N PRO A 144 -34.11 39.75 4.98
CA PRO A 144 -35.34 40.15 4.31
C PRO A 144 -36.48 40.33 5.31
N GLU A 145 -37.39 41.25 5.01
CA GLU A 145 -38.54 41.55 5.85
C GLU A 145 -39.48 40.35 5.97
N ARG A 146 -40.24 40.31 7.08
CA ARG A 146 -41.14 39.20 7.42
C ARG A 146 -42.21 38.97 6.33
N THR A 147 -42.68 40.04 5.71
CA THR A 147 -43.60 40.05 4.55
C THR A 147 -43.01 39.29 3.35
N ALA A 148 -41.80 39.63 2.92
CA ALA A 148 -41.11 38.93 1.82
C ALA A 148 -40.85 37.43 2.11
N ILE A 149 -40.67 37.05 3.38
CA ILE A 149 -40.49 35.64 3.81
C ILE A 149 -41.82 34.88 3.90
N LEU A 150 -42.92 35.60 4.15
CA LEU A 150 -44.27 35.05 4.08
C LEU A 150 -44.61 34.67 2.63
N GLU A 151 -44.34 35.56 1.68
CA GLU A 151 -44.68 35.39 0.26
C GLU A 151 -43.72 34.43 -0.48
N ASP A 152 -42.39 34.57 -0.32
CA ASP A 152 -41.42 33.74 -1.03
C ASP A 152 -41.00 32.48 -0.25
N ARG A 153 -41.60 31.34 -0.62
CA ARG A 153 -41.27 30.00 -0.12
C ARG A 153 -39.81 29.59 -0.35
N THR A 154 -39.16 30.09 -1.41
CA THR A 154 -37.74 29.82 -1.71
C THR A 154 -36.82 30.61 -0.78
N LEU A 155 -37.16 31.87 -0.49
CA LEU A 155 -36.49 32.72 0.50
C LEU A 155 -36.58 32.11 1.89
N ARG A 156 -37.79 31.71 2.33
CA ARG A 156 -38.03 31.01 3.61
C ARG A 156 -37.19 29.74 3.75
N LYS A 157 -37.11 28.93 2.69
CA LYS A 157 -36.27 27.72 2.62
C LYS A 157 -34.77 28.05 2.66
N SER A 158 -34.34 29.14 2.03
CA SER A 158 -32.95 29.62 2.06
C SER A 158 -32.54 30.08 3.47
N LEU A 159 -33.43 30.78 4.17
CA LEU A 159 -33.19 31.28 5.53
C LEU A 159 -33.15 30.14 6.55
N CYS A 160 -34.07 29.17 6.50
CA CYS A 160 -34.02 27.95 7.32
C CYS A 160 -32.71 27.16 7.10
N ASN A 161 -32.26 26.99 5.84
CA ASN A 161 -30.98 26.36 5.55
C ASN A 161 -29.77 27.16 6.05
N THR A 162 -29.89 28.48 6.14
CA THR A 162 -28.86 29.37 6.67
C THR A 162 -28.76 29.24 8.19
N ARG A 163 -29.90 29.30 8.90
CA ARG A 163 -30.04 29.02 10.33
C ARG A 163 -29.38 27.69 10.73
N LYS A 164 -29.73 26.59 10.04
CA LYS A 164 -29.13 25.26 10.24
C LYS A 164 -27.61 25.25 10.15
N LYS A 165 -27.02 25.91 9.13
CA LYS A 165 -25.55 25.99 8.96
C LYS A 165 -24.86 26.71 10.10
N ILE A 166 -25.50 27.76 10.64
CA ILE A 166 -24.99 28.59 11.74
C ILE A 166 -25.08 27.83 13.07
N LEU A 167 -26.18 27.14 13.34
CA LEU A 167 -26.32 26.25 14.51
C LEU A 167 -25.24 25.16 14.51
N LEU A 168 -24.99 24.53 13.36
CA LEU A 168 -23.90 23.55 13.22
C LEU A 168 -22.49 24.17 13.38
N GLN A 169 -22.32 25.50 13.24
CA GLN A 169 -21.09 26.19 13.65
C GLN A 169 -21.06 26.47 15.14
N ARG A 170 -22.17 26.92 15.74
CA ARG A 170 -22.30 27.14 17.19
C ARG A 170 -21.82 25.92 17.97
N VAL A 171 -22.34 24.73 17.62
CA VAL A 171 -21.95 23.44 18.22
C VAL A 171 -20.44 23.20 18.15
N ARG A 172 -19.79 23.50 17.02
CA ARG A 172 -18.35 23.27 16.82
C ARG A 172 -17.47 24.29 17.53
N VAL A 173 -17.94 25.52 17.68
CA VAL A 173 -17.27 26.55 18.48
C VAL A 173 -17.37 26.17 19.95
N LEU A 174 -18.57 25.82 20.43
CA LEU A 174 -18.84 25.41 21.81
C LEU A 174 -18.05 24.14 22.21
N GLU A 175 -18.11 23.07 21.42
CA GLU A 175 -17.31 21.86 21.66
C GLU A 175 -15.79 22.12 21.57
N SER A 176 -15.37 23.15 20.82
CA SER A 176 -13.99 23.62 20.81
C SER A 176 -13.63 24.48 22.01
N ILE A 177 -14.58 25.16 22.65
CA ILE A 177 -14.39 25.89 23.92
C ILE A 177 -14.22 24.85 25.03
N ASN A 178 -15.16 23.91 25.16
CA ASN A 178 -15.15 22.83 26.15
C ASN A 178 -13.85 22.01 26.10
N PHE A 179 -13.43 21.56 24.90
CA PHE A 179 -12.15 20.85 24.76
C PHE A 179 -10.92 21.67 25.20
N LEU A 180 -10.91 22.98 24.99
CA LEU A 180 -9.78 23.84 25.38
C LEU A 180 -9.80 24.16 26.88
N ALA A 181 -10.98 24.33 27.49
CA ALA A 181 -11.15 24.47 28.94
C ALA A 181 -10.64 23.21 29.66
N ASN A 182 -11.14 22.03 29.30
CA ASN A 182 -10.71 20.75 29.89
C ASN A 182 -9.21 20.47 29.70
N CYS A 183 -8.59 21.00 28.64
CA CYS A 183 -7.14 20.94 28.45
C CYS A 183 -6.39 21.82 29.47
N LEU A 184 -6.84 23.06 29.67
CA LEU A 184 -6.24 24.01 30.62
C LEU A 184 -6.40 23.55 32.07
N GLU A 185 -7.58 23.04 32.46
CA GLU A 185 -7.83 22.44 33.79
C GLU A 185 -6.88 21.27 34.09
N GLN A 186 -6.69 20.38 33.10
CA GLN A 186 -5.75 19.26 33.20
C GLN A 186 -4.28 19.68 32.97
N GLN A 187 -3.99 20.98 32.92
CA GLN A 187 -2.67 21.59 32.70
C GLN A 187 -1.94 21.14 31.41
N VAL A 188 -2.67 20.69 30.39
CA VAL A 188 -2.12 20.21 29.11
C VAL A 188 -2.43 21.16 27.96
N VAL A 189 -1.50 21.34 27.02
CA VAL A 189 -1.77 22.11 25.79
C VAL A 189 -1.91 21.18 24.58
N PRO A 190 -2.96 21.34 23.75
CA PRO A 190 -3.12 20.56 22.53
C PRO A 190 -1.93 20.67 21.56
N ASN A 191 -1.54 19.53 20.98
CA ASN A 191 -0.49 19.45 19.93
C ASN A 191 -0.80 20.25 18.64
N SER A 192 -2.00 20.84 18.53
CA SER A 192 -2.42 21.76 17.47
C SER A 192 -2.14 23.24 17.77
N ILE A 193 -1.90 23.59 19.03
CA ILE A 193 -1.52 24.93 19.49
C ILE A 193 0.00 24.97 19.70
N ARG A 194 0.59 23.89 20.23
CA ARG A 194 2.05 23.67 20.35
C ARG A 194 2.81 23.89 19.04
N ILE A 195 3.75 24.83 19.02
CA ILE A 195 4.47 25.24 17.81
C ILE A 195 5.67 24.30 17.54
N LYS A 196 5.41 23.20 16.81
CA LYS A 196 6.37 22.12 16.53
C LYS A 196 7.78 22.51 16.05
N ARG A 197 7.94 23.64 15.35
CA ARG A 197 9.26 24.09 14.86
C ARG A 197 10.22 24.54 15.98
N CYS A 198 9.71 24.90 17.15
CA CYS A 198 10.54 25.38 18.26
C CYS A 198 11.26 24.25 19.01
N HIS A 199 10.63 23.06 19.14
CA HIS A 199 11.22 21.92 19.88
C HIS A 199 12.54 21.40 19.29
N GLN A 200 12.74 21.52 17.97
CA GLN A 200 13.99 21.09 17.31
C GLN A 200 15.13 22.13 17.38
N PHE A 201 14.85 23.38 17.76
CA PHE A 201 15.79 24.51 17.68
C PHE A 201 16.22 25.07 19.05
N LEU A 202 15.92 24.36 20.14
CA LEU A 202 16.12 24.84 21.51
C LEU A 202 16.82 23.85 22.46
N HIS A 203 16.98 22.58 22.07
CA HIS A 203 17.75 21.56 22.82
C HIS A 203 17.49 21.50 24.35
N SER A 204 16.26 21.72 24.79
CA SER A 204 15.82 21.43 26.17
C SER A 204 14.42 20.84 26.16
N GLU A 205 14.23 19.69 26.83
CA GLU A 205 12.92 19.03 26.97
C GLU A 205 12.05 19.65 28.08
N ILE A 206 12.57 20.62 28.84
CA ILE A 206 11.91 21.20 30.01
C ILE A 206 11.02 22.39 29.60
N LEU A 207 9.72 22.10 29.54
CA LEU A 207 8.57 22.97 29.86
C LEU A 207 8.58 24.40 29.24
N TYR A 208 7.88 24.55 28.10
CA TYR A 208 7.32 25.82 27.63
C TYR A 208 5.79 25.89 27.85
N ASP A 209 5.27 25.19 28.85
CA ASP A 209 3.82 25.11 29.09
C ASP A 209 3.18 26.47 29.41
N GLU A 210 3.93 27.49 29.81
CA GLU A 210 3.38 28.80 30.18
C GLU A 210 2.87 29.59 28.95
N PHE A 211 3.72 29.87 27.97
CA PHE A 211 3.32 30.58 26.74
C PHE A 211 2.32 29.78 25.90
N ASP A 212 2.49 28.46 25.84
CA ASP A 212 1.56 27.58 25.13
C ASP A 212 0.19 27.52 25.85
N ARG A 213 0.14 27.66 27.20
CA ARG A 213 -1.13 27.80 27.97
C ARG A 213 -1.76 29.17 27.76
N GLU A 214 -1.01 30.26 27.77
CA GLU A 214 -1.53 31.61 27.51
C GLU A 214 -2.08 31.76 26.09
N LEU A 215 -1.36 31.22 25.09
CA LEU A 215 -1.86 31.16 23.72
C LEU A 215 -3.16 30.33 23.66
N CYS A 216 -3.26 29.25 24.44
CA CYS A 216 -4.48 28.45 24.56
C CYS A 216 -5.63 29.21 25.26
N GLN A 217 -5.35 30.00 26.30
CA GLN A 217 -6.31 30.88 26.98
C GLN A 217 -6.79 32.02 26.06
N ALA A 218 -5.90 32.67 25.31
CA ALA A 218 -6.24 33.70 24.34
C ALA A 218 -7.12 33.13 23.20
N ILE A 219 -6.82 31.93 22.71
CA ILE A 219 -7.67 31.21 21.73
C ILE A 219 -9.04 30.85 22.33
N LEU A 220 -9.08 30.44 23.60
CA LEU A 220 -10.33 30.14 24.31
C LEU A 220 -11.20 31.40 24.44
N GLN A 221 -10.64 32.53 24.85
CA GLN A 221 -11.39 33.78 24.99
C GLN A 221 -11.90 34.31 23.64
N ALA A 222 -11.06 34.32 22.60
CA ALA A 222 -11.50 34.71 21.26
C ALA A 222 -12.64 33.82 20.73
N LYS A 223 -12.67 32.54 21.10
CA LYS A 223 -13.76 31.62 20.76
C LYS A 223 -15.04 31.89 21.55
N LYS A 224 -14.94 32.25 22.84
CA LYS A 224 -16.10 32.67 23.65
C LYS A 224 -16.78 33.91 23.04
N ASN A 225 -16.00 34.94 22.70
CA ASN A 225 -16.54 36.16 22.09
C ASN A 225 -17.30 35.86 20.77
N LEU A 226 -16.72 35.02 19.90
CA LEU A 226 -17.38 34.60 18.67
C LEU A 226 -18.62 33.73 18.91
N HIS A 227 -18.63 32.90 19.95
CA HIS A 227 -19.82 32.11 20.31
C HIS A 227 -21.00 33.04 20.62
N ASN A 228 -20.75 34.15 21.34
CA ASN A 228 -21.78 35.15 21.64
C ASN A 228 -22.27 35.84 20.36
N GLU A 229 -21.39 36.29 19.46
CA GLU A 229 -21.80 36.88 18.17
C GLU A 229 -22.64 35.93 17.30
N ILE A 230 -22.31 34.63 17.33
CA ILE A 230 -23.10 33.59 16.65
C ILE A 230 -24.48 33.44 17.31
N ASN A 231 -24.58 33.57 18.65
CA ASN A 231 -25.86 33.52 19.36
C ASN A 231 -26.71 34.75 19.07
N ASP A 232 -26.14 35.96 19.08
CA ASP A 232 -26.83 37.21 18.75
C ASP A 232 -27.39 37.17 17.32
N PHE A 233 -26.61 36.65 16.36
CA PHE A 233 -27.05 36.52 14.97
C PHE A 233 -28.10 35.41 14.79
N LEU A 234 -28.01 34.30 15.55
CA LEU A 234 -29.07 33.30 15.60
C LEU A 234 -30.36 33.88 16.18
N SER A 235 -30.28 34.64 17.26
CA SER A 235 -31.44 35.31 17.88
C SER A 235 -32.18 36.21 16.89
N LYS A 236 -31.45 37.00 16.09
CA LYS A 236 -32.03 37.84 15.03
C LYS A 236 -32.69 37.04 13.90
N ILE A 237 -32.13 35.87 13.55
CA ILE A 237 -32.77 34.96 12.59
C ILE A 237 -34.00 34.28 13.22
N ASP A 238 -33.93 33.91 14.49
CA ASP A 238 -35.01 33.27 15.25
C ASP A 238 -36.20 34.23 15.50
N GLN A 239 -35.96 35.55 15.61
CA GLN A 239 -36.97 36.62 15.68
C GLN A 239 -37.66 36.92 14.34
N ILE A 240 -37.06 36.51 13.22
CA ILE A 240 -37.65 36.66 11.87
C ILE A 240 -38.30 35.35 11.41
N LEU A 241 -37.73 34.22 11.82
CA LEU A 241 -38.31 32.88 11.71
C LEU A 241 -38.96 32.49 13.05
N ASP A 242 -40.06 33.16 13.38
CA ASP A 242 -41.01 32.73 14.41
C ASP A 242 -41.46 31.28 14.18
N ASN A 243 -42.02 30.64 15.20
CA ASN A 243 -42.39 29.21 15.14
C ASN A 243 -43.29 28.88 13.93
N ASP A 244 -44.19 29.77 13.53
CA ASP A 244 -45.12 29.58 12.40
C ASP A 244 -44.44 29.65 11.02
N LEU A 245 -43.26 30.29 10.93
CA LEU A 245 -42.46 30.40 9.71
C LEU A 245 -41.40 29.29 9.60
N ARG A 246 -41.20 28.49 10.66
CA ARG A 246 -40.27 27.36 10.65
C ARG A 246 -40.88 26.17 9.91
N LEU A 247 -40.16 25.69 8.89
CA LEU A 247 -40.52 24.45 8.20
C LEU A 247 -40.29 23.25 9.15
N PRO A 248 -41.09 22.15 9.08
CA PRO A 248 -41.00 21.04 10.05
C PRO A 248 -39.59 20.46 10.24
N TRP A 249 -38.82 20.32 9.16
CA TRP A 249 -37.43 19.83 9.20
C TRP A 249 -36.42 20.81 9.83
N CYS A 250 -36.84 22.03 10.16
CA CYS A 250 -36.11 22.98 10.99
C CYS A 250 -36.20 22.60 12.49
N ASN A 251 -37.22 21.83 12.88
CA ASN A 251 -37.34 21.26 14.22
C ASN A 251 -36.56 19.93 14.36
N ASP A 252 -36.45 19.16 13.27
CA ASP A 252 -35.61 17.94 13.17
C ASP A 252 -34.09 18.20 13.36
N GLU A 253 -33.67 19.47 13.46
CA GLU A 253 -32.28 19.86 13.69
C GLU A 253 -31.67 19.24 14.96
N CYS A 254 -32.48 18.87 15.95
CA CYS A 254 -32.04 18.16 17.15
C CYS A 254 -31.19 16.93 16.84
N LEU A 255 -31.58 16.08 15.88
CA LEU A 255 -30.84 14.85 15.57
C LEU A 255 -29.46 15.12 14.94
N GLU A 256 -29.37 16.01 13.95
CA GLU A 256 -28.06 16.38 13.35
C GLU A 256 -27.14 17.08 14.35
N VAL A 257 -27.70 17.95 15.20
CA VAL A 257 -26.98 18.63 16.28
C VAL A 257 -26.47 17.63 17.31
N GLN A 258 -27.33 16.74 17.83
CA GLN A 258 -26.96 15.68 18.79
C GLN A 258 -25.90 14.74 18.20
N HIS A 259 -26.07 14.26 16.96
CA HIS A 259 -25.08 13.42 16.30
C HIS A 259 -23.72 14.12 16.12
N LEU A 260 -23.71 15.42 15.80
CA LEU A 260 -22.48 16.21 15.70
C LEU A 260 -21.82 16.39 17.07
N THR A 261 -22.59 16.73 18.10
CA THR A 261 -22.14 16.88 19.49
C THR A 261 -21.51 15.59 20.01
N ASN A 262 -22.24 14.47 19.98
CA ASN A 262 -21.77 13.16 20.43
C ASN A 262 -20.46 12.75 19.73
N ARG A 263 -20.38 12.98 18.41
CA ARG A 263 -19.18 12.69 17.60
C ARG A 263 -17.99 13.60 17.91
N LEU A 264 -18.22 14.84 18.32
CA LEU A 264 -17.17 15.77 18.74
C LEU A 264 -16.69 15.44 20.15
N GLN A 265 -17.59 15.22 21.09
CA GLN A 265 -17.29 14.84 22.48
C GLN A 265 -16.46 13.55 22.53
N GLN A 266 -16.93 12.46 21.90
CA GLN A 266 -16.19 11.20 21.82
C GLN A 266 -14.77 11.37 21.24
N LYS A 267 -14.62 12.27 20.26
CA LYS A 267 -13.33 12.62 19.63
C LYS A 267 -12.44 13.49 20.54
N HIS A 268 -13.04 14.34 21.37
CA HIS A 268 -12.36 15.19 22.33
C HIS A 268 -11.85 14.38 23.52
N THR A 269 -12.66 13.49 24.11
CA THR A 269 -12.25 12.53 25.15
C THR A 269 -11.09 11.64 24.67
N ASN A 270 -11.18 11.12 23.44
CA ASN A 270 -10.10 10.32 22.81
C ASN A 270 -8.82 11.10 22.48
N LYS A 271 -8.88 12.44 22.39
CA LYS A 271 -7.69 13.30 22.24
C LYS A 271 -7.09 13.65 23.59
N LEU A 272 -7.93 14.00 24.58
CA LEU A 272 -7.51 14.42 25.90
C LEU A 272 -6.79 13.27 26.62
N SER A 273 -7.33 12.04 26.58
CA SER A 273 -6.68 10.85 27.13
C SER A 273 -5.30 10.56 26.51
N LYS A 274 -5.14 10.81 25.20
CA LYS A 274 -3.84 10.68 24.50
C LYS A 274 -2.87 11.80 24.83
N LEU A 275 -3.36 13.03 25.06
CA LEU A 275 -2.55 14.16 25.51
C LEU A 275 -2.07 13.95 26.94
N LYS A 276 -2.94 13.51 27.85
CA LYS A 276 -2.62 13.21 29.25
C LYS A 276 -1.52 12.13 29.34
N ARG A 277 -1.74 10.95 28.73
CA ARG A 277 -0.71 9.88 28.64
C ARG A 277 0.64 10.35 28.09
N TYR A 278 0.66 11.28 27.13
CA TYR A 278 1.89 11.86 26.60
C TYR A 278 2.59 12.77 27.62
N TYR A 279 1.84 13.63 28.30
CA TYR A 279 2.36 14.51 29.35
C TYR A 279 2.87 13.70 30.56
N ASP A 280 2.13 12.69 31.01
CA ASP A 280 2.51 11.82 32.14
C ASP A 280 3.83 11.07 31.85
N GLN A 281 3.96 10.51 30.64
CA GLN A 281 5.20 9.84 30.19
C GLN A 281 6.41 10.79 30.12
N HIS A 282 6.19 12.07 29.82
CA HIS A 282 7.26 13.07 29.84
C HIS A 282 7.60 13.54 31.27
N LYS A 283 6.61 13.71 32.15
CA LYS A 283 6.80 14.10 33.56
C LYS A 283 7.62 13.05 34.32
N LEU A 284 7.36 11.75 34.06
CA LEU A 284 8.14 10.61 34.57
C LEU A 284 9.59 10.59 34.05
N ARG A 285 9.84 11.02 32.82
CA ARG A 285 11.20 11.12 32.27
C ARG A 285 12.00 12.27 32.88
N SER A 286 11.39 13.43 33.11
CA SER A 286 12.07 14.56 33.75
C SER A 286 12.49 14.27 35.20
N THR A 287 11.66 13.57 35.98
CA THR A 287 12.00 13.15 37.36
C THR A 287 13.03 12.02 37.40
N SER A 288 13.15 11.23 36.33
CA SER A 288 14.22 10.23 36.19
C SER A 288 15.59 10.88 36.00
N ILE A 289 15.66 12.04 35.32
CA ILE A 289 16.93 12.69 34.95
C ILE A 289 17.57 13.42 36.14
N SER A 290 16.79 14.01 37.05
CA SER A 290 17.37 14.68 38.24
C SER A 290 18.04 13.71 39.22
N LYS A 291 17.56 12.45 39.31
CA LYS A 291 18.19 11.42 40.15
C LYS A 291 19.55 10.93 39.64
N TYR A 292 19.87 11.14 38.35
CA TYR A 292 21.13 10.69 37.75
C TYR A 292 22.29 11.70 37.86
N GLN A 293 22.09 12.86 38.49
CA GLN A 293 23.14 13.88 38.68
C GLN A 293 23.66 13.99 40.13
N ALA A 294 23.22 13.11 41.03
CA ALA A 294 23.59 13.15 42.46
C ALA A 294 24.50 11.98 42.93
N ALA A 295 24.92 11.09 42.03
CA ALA A 295 25.70 9.90 42.37
C ALA A 295 26.98 9.83 41.53
N SER A 296 28.04 10.51 41.98
CA SER A 296 29.39 10.41 41.41
C SER A 296 30.48 10.74 42.43
N SER A 297 30.89 9.73 43.20
CA SER A 297 32.18 9.66 43.90
C SER A 297 32.69 8.18 43.84
N PRO A 298 34.01 7.91 43.87
CA PRO A 298 34.56 6.64 43.38
C PRO A 298 35.18 5.71 44.46
N THR A 299 35.67 4.54 43.98
CA THR A 299 36.54 3.49 44.59
C THR A 299 35.91 2.51 45.61
N PRO A 300 36.50 1.28 45.84
CA PRO A 300 37.31 0.40 44.96
C PRO A 300 36.81 -1.07 44.90
N MET A 301 37.48 -1.96 44.12
CA MET A 301 37.40 -3.45 44.23
C MET A 301 38.69 -4.01 44.85
N PRO A 302 38.66 -5.19 45.51
CA PRO A 302 38.97 -6.50 44.88
C PRO A 302 37.89 -7.58 45.25
N SER A 303 38.03 -8.91 45.15
CA SER A 303 39.13 -9.83 44.74
C SER A 303 38.67 -10.99 43.81
N ALA A 304 38.79 -12.28 44.20
CA ALA A 304 38.67 -13.45 43.31
C ALA A 304 38.29 -14.80 43.99
N SER A 305 38.33 -15.90 43.20
CA SER A 305 38.11 -17.34 43.54
C SER A 305 36.62 -17.81 43.53
N SER A 306 36.26 -19.08 43.27
CA SER A 306 37.02 -20.34 43.01
C SER A 306 36.20 -21.42 42.24
N SER A 307 36.93 -22.37 41.63
CA SER A 307 36.65 -23.82 41.38
C SER A 307 35.39 -24.37 40.67
N SER A 308 35.62 -25.42 39.86
CA SER A 308 34.65 -26.37 39.25
C SER A 308 34.44 -27.62 40.14
N PRO A 309 33.63 -28.66 39.77
CA PRO A 309 34.06 -29.68 38.79
C PRO A 309 32.93 -30.27 37.89
N MET A 310 33.26 -31.32 37.12
CA MET A 310 32.42 -31.97 36.10
C MET A 310 31.85 -33.35 36.52
N LEU A 311 30.83 -33.82 35.79
CA LEU A 311 30.37 -35.19 35.45
C LEU A 311 29.09 -35.03 34.55
N SER A 312 28.61 -35.93 33.69
CA SER A 312 29.08 -37.19 33.08
C SER A 312 28.37 -37.40 31.70
N ALA A 313 28.32 -38.63 31.16
CA ALA A 313 27.55 -39.06 29.96
C ALA A 313 27.07 -40.53 30.18
N SER A 314 26.21 -41.21 29.40
CA SER A 314 25.68 -41.10 28.01
C SER A 314 24.18 -41.55 28.03
N PRO A 315 23.47 -42.05 26.97
CA PRO A 315 23.68 -42.08 25.50
C PRO A 315 22.50 -41.50 24.65
N GLN A 316 22.55 -41.66 23.32
CA GLN A 316 21.64 -41.04 22.33
C GLN A 316 20.60 -42.00 21.72
N MET A 317 19.50 -41.46 21.14
CA MET A 317 18.82 -41.93 19.91
C MET A 317 18.00 -40.75 19.29
N PRO A 318 17.49 -40.82 18.03
CA PRO A 318 17.84 -39.85 17.00
C PRO A 318 16.96 -38.58 16.98
N SER A 319 17.60 -37.42 16.84
CA SER A 319 16.92 -36.13 16.62
C SER A 319 17.11 -35.61 15.20
N ALA A 320 16.02 -35.27 14.52
CA ALA A 320 16.05 -34.60 13.22
C ALA A 320 16.83 -33.27 13.29
N SER A 321 17.68 -33.03 12.29
CA SER A 321 18.83 -32.13 12.39
C SER A 321 18.49 -30.68 12.76
N SER A 322 18.95 -30.28 13.94
CA SER A 322 18.95 -28.88 14.35
C SER A 322 20.19 -28.18 13.80
N SER A 323 20.04 -27.07 13.07
CA SER A 323 21.16 -26.21 12.73
C SER A 323 20.88 -24.74 13.03
N SER A 324 21.88 -24.07 13.61
CA SER A 324 22.01 -22.62 13.47
C SER A 324 22.26 -22.26 12.01
N PRO A 325 21.89 -21.06 11.55
CA PRO A 325 22.23 -20.63 10.21
C PRO A 325 23.77 -20.59 10.09
N PRO A 326 24.33 -21.20 9.04
CA PRO A 326 25.77 -21.37 8.93
C PRO A 326 26.45 -20.05 8.54
N PRO A 327 27.79 -19.95 8.65
CA PRO A 327 28.56 -18.81 8.17
C PRO A 327 28.37 -18.56 6.66
N PRO A 328 28.71 -17.36 6.15
CA PRO A 328 28.46 -16.95 4.77
C PRO A 328 29.21 -17.76 3.69
N SER A 329 30.07 -18.71 4.08
CA SER A 329 30.76 -19.64 3.16
C SER A 329 29.87 -20.77 2.64
N SER A 330 28.71 -21.04 3.23
CA SER A 330 27.85 -22.18 2.85
C SER A 330 26.42 -21.77 2.47
N THR A 331 26.26 -20.69 1.67
CA THR A 331 24.97 -20.37 1.08
C THR A 331 24.56 -21.44 0.07
N PRO A 332 23.30 -21.89 0.05
CA PRO A 332 22.86 -22.90 -0.91
C PRO A 332 22.98 -22.39 -2.36
N PRO A 333 23.23 -23.28 -3.33
CA PRO A 333 23.39 -22.92 -4.74
C PRO A 333 22.24 -22.07 -5.28
N LEU A 334 22.56 -21.16 -6.22
CA LEU A 334 21.57 -20.34 -6.94
C LEU A 334 21.12 -21.00 -8.26
N ILE A 335 21.89 -21.97 -8.74
CA ILE A 335 21.67 -22.71 -9.99
C ILE A 335 21.68 -24.21 -9.66
N TYR A 336 20.62 -24.91 -10.04
CA TYR A 336 20.53 -26.37 -10.00
C TYR A 336 20.42 -26.85 -11.44
N ASN A 337 21.48 -27.43 -11.99
CA ASN A 337 21.46 -28.00 -13.33
C ASN A 337 21.32 -29.52 -13.22
N PHE A 338 20.17 -30.02 -13.67
CA PHE A 338 19.84 -31.45 -13.75
C PHE A 338 19.62 -31.90 -15.20
N SER A 339 20.08 -31.09 -16.15
CA SER A 339 19.97 -31.35 -17.59
C SER A 339 21.32 -31.80 -18.15
N LYS A 340 21.29 -32.48 -19.29
CA LYS A 340 22.50 -32.88 -20.03
C LYS A 340 23.25 -31.68 -20.63
N HIS A 341 22.65 -30.48 -20.65
CA HIS A 341 23.27 -29.25 -21.14
C HIS A 341 24.38 -28.77 -20.18
N LYS A 342 25.63 -28.77 -20.63
CA LYS A 342 26.75 -28.14 -19.93
C LYS A 342 26.66 -26.62 -20.10
N LEU A 343 26.46 -25.89 -19.00
CA LEU A 343 26.36 -24.43 -19.01
C LEU A 343 27.70 -23.78 -19.33
N THR A 344 27.68 -22.76 -20.20
CA THR A 344 28.87 -21.92 -20.45
C THR A 344 29.11 -20.92 -19.31
N SER A 345 30.33 -20.37 -19.20
CA SER A 345 30.67 -19.35 -18.20
C SER A 345 29.77 -18.11 -18.26
N ALA A 346 29.41 -17.66 -19.47
CA ALA A 346 28.49 -16.53 -19.67
C ALA A 346 27.04 -16.85 -19.28
N GLU A 347 26.58 -18.09 -19.49
CA GLU A 347 25.27 -18.57 -19.02
C GLU A 347 25.22 -18.64 -17.48
N ILE A 348 26.31 -19.12 -16.87
CA ILE A 348 26.48 -19.12 -15.42
C ILE A 348 26.41 -17.69 -14.86
N ASP A 349 27.23 -16.75 -15.36
CA ASP A 349 27.23 -15.37 -14.83
C ASP A 349 25.87 -14.67 -14.97
N LEU A 350 25.16 -14.93 -16.08
CA LEU A 350 23.79 -14.47 -16.30
C LEU A 350 22.83 -15.02 -15.23
N LEU A 351 22.83 -16.33 -15.00
CA LEU A 351 21.96 -16.98 -14.02
C LEU A 351 22.32 -16.56 -12.58
N LEU A 352 23.61 -16.33 -12.28
CA LEU A 352 24.09 -15.81 -11.00
C LEU A 352 23.62 -14.37 -10.71
N LYS A 353 23.23 -13.58 -11.72
CA LYS A 353 22.53 -12.31 -11.49
C LYS A 353 21.16 -12.52 -10.84
N GLY A 354 20.56 -13.70 -10.98
CA GLY A 354 19.36 -14.16 -10.26
C GLY A 354 18.02 -13.69 -10.83
N HIS A 355 16.93 -14.35 -10.42
CA HIS A 355 15.56 -14.17 -10.94
C HIS A 355 15.12 -12.72 -11.23
N ASN A 356 15.37 -11.83 -10.27
CA ASN A 356 14.87 -10.45 -10.31
C ASN A 356 15.77 -9.50 -11.11
N PHE A 357 16.87 -9.96 -11.70
CA PHE A 357 17.74 -9.10 -12.49
C PHE A 357 17.05 -8.63 -13.77
N ILE A 358 17.09 -7.33 -14.02
CA ILE A 358 16.74 -6.71 -15.30
C ILE A 358 18.04 -6.25 -15.97
N LEU A 359 18.23 -6.69 -17.22
CA LEU A 359 19.30 -6.26 -18.12
C LEU A 359 19.09 -4.81 -18.57
N ASN A 360 20.17 -4.10 -18.84
CA ASN A 360 20.13 -2.79 -19.49
C ASN A 360 19.43 -2.95 -20.86
N GLN A 361 18.54 -2.02 -21.19
CA GLN A 361 17.86 -1.98 -22.48
C GLN A 361 18.48 -0.92 -23.40
N PRO A 362 18.50 -1.13 -24.73
CA PRO A 362 18.84 -0.07 -25.67
C PRO A 362 17.83 1.09 -25.56
N ARG A 363 18.21 2.27 -26.05
CA ARG A 363 17.32 3.44 -26.12
C ARG A 363 16.07 3.10 -26.94
N ASN A 364 14.92 3.58 -26.50
CA ASN A 364 13.64 3.33 -27.16
C ASN A 364 12.74 4.57 -27.03
N ALA A 365 12.91 5.52 -27.96
CA ALA A 365 12.12 6.75 -28.01
C ALA A 365 10.60 6.47 -28.15
N LEU A 366 10.23 5.40 -28.87
CA LEU A 366 8.83 4.99 -29.05
C LEU A 366 8.14 4.68 -27.70
N GLN A 367 8.85 4.06 -26.75
CA GLN A 367 8.31 3.83 -25.40
C GLN A 367 8.03 5.15 -24.66
N VAL A 368 8.82 6.19 -24.88
CA VAL A 368 8.63 7.52 -24.27
C VAL A 368 7.45 8.24 -24.93
N LYS A 369 7.40 8.27 -26.27
CA LYS A 369 6.27 8.79 -27.07
C LYS A 369 4.94 8.16 -26.62
N CYS A 370 4.90 6.83 -26.50
CA CYS A 370 3.72 6.10 -26.02
C CYS A 370 3.32 6.45 -24.57
N ALA A 371 4.29 6.66 -23.66
CA ALA A 371 4.02 7.02 -22.27
C ALA A 371 3.44 8.44 -22.14
N VAL A 372 3.96 9.39 -22.93
CA VAL A 372 3.44 10.76 -23.04
C VAL A 372 2.02 10.75 -23.58
N GLN A 373 1.77 10.07 -24.70
CA GLN A 373 0.45 10.00 -25.32
C GLN A 373 -0.62 9.36 -24.39
N GLU A 374 -0.26 8.31 -23.64
CA GLU A 374 -1.16 7.73 -22.63
C GLU A 374 -1.40 8.67 -21.43
N PHE A 375 -0.42 9.50 -21.08
CA PHE A 375 -0.60 10.53 -20.07
C PHE A 375 -1.49 11.68 -20.56
N SER A 376 -1.28 12.19 -21.77
CA SER A 376 -2.17 13.16 -22.42
C SER A 376 -3.62 12.67 -22.40
N ARG A 377 -3.84 11.39 -22.75
CA ARG A 377 -5.17 10.74 -22.64
C ARG A 377 -5.69 10.70 -21.20
N THR A 378 -4.84 10.34 -20.23
CA THR A 378 -5.21 10.26 -18.80
C THR A 378 -5.62 11.63 -18.25
N VAL A 379 -4.86 12.68 -18.56
CA VAL A 379 -5.15 14.07 -18.19
C VAL A 379 -6.49 14.52 -18.81
N ARG A 380 -6.66 14.36 -20.13
CA ARG A 380 -7.91 14.76 -20.83
C ARG A 380 -9.14 14.05 -20.28
N ILE A 381 -9.07 12.75 -19.97
CA ILE A 381 -10.20 11.99 -19.38
C ILE A 381 -10.49 12.46 -17.96
N ALA A 382 -9.47 12.66 -17.12
CA ALA A 382 -9.65 13.10 -15.74
C ALA A 382 -10.30 14.48 -15.65
N LEU A 383 -10.00 15.37 -16.60
CA LEU A 383 -10.57 16.71 -16.69
C LEU A 383 -11.98 16.72 -17.28
N LYS A 384 -12.27 15.92 -18.32
CA LYS A 384 -13.65 15.74 -18.83
C LYS A 384 -14.62 15.20 -17.76
N HIS A 385 -14.12 14.60 -16.69
CA HIS A 385 -14.89 14.14 -15.54
C HIS A 385 -14.52 14.87 -14.23
N GLU A 386 -13.98 16.09 -14.27
CA GLU A 386 -13.52 16.78 -13.06
C GLU A 386 -14.63 17.16 -12.06
N ASN A 387 -15.86 17.28 -12.55
CA ASN A 387 -17.05 17.62 -11.77
C ASN A 387 -17.89 16.39 -11.39
N SER A 388 -17.51 15.17 -11.81
CA SER A 388 -18.05 13.98 -11.16
C SER A 388 -17.48 13.91 -9.74
N ASN A 389 -18.32 13.66 -8.74
CA ASN A 389 -17.90 13.59 -7.33
C ASN A 389 -17.14 12.29 -7.00
N ASN A 390 -16.92 11.43 -8.00
CA ASN A 390 -16.85 10.00 -7.77
C ASN A 390 -15.39 9.52 -7.81
N PRO A 391 -14.97 8.61 -6.91
CA PRO A 391 -13.74 7.87 -7.10
C PRO A 391 -13.86 6.98 -8.35
N THR A 392 -12.76 6.69 -9.02
CA THR A 392 -12.75 5.70 -10.11
C THR A 392 -13.22 4.35 -9.57
N SER A 393 -14.31 3.81 -10.14
CA SER A 393 -14.88 2.52 -9.75
C SER A 393 -13.80 1.44 -9.65
N LYS A 394 -13.88 0.62 -8.59
CA LYS A 394 -12.98 -0.53 -8.39
C LYS A 394 -13.13 -1.59 -9.50
N TYR A 395 -14.28 -1.62 -10.17
CA TYR A 395 -14.63 -2.55 -11.26
C TYR A 395 -14.62 -1.84 -12.62
N TYR A 396 -13.80 -0.80 -12.76
CA TYR A 396 -13.63 -0.03 -13.99
C TYR A 396 -13.04 -0.87 -15.13
N VAL A 397 -13.78 -0.99 -16.23
CA VAL A 397 -13.22 -1.41 -17.51
C VAL A 397 -12.61 -0.20 -18.22
N ARG A 398 -11.38 -0.35 -18.71
CA ARG A 398 -10.66 0.75 -19.37
C ARG A 398 -11.36 1.19 -20.65
N SER A 399 -11.90 2.41 -20.63
CA SER A 399 -12.43 3.03 -21.83
C SER A 399 -11.34 3.19 -22.88
N GLN A 400 -11.68 2.78 -24.11
CA GLN A 400 -10.84 2.89 -25.30
C GLN A 400 -10.96 4.27 -25.96
N PHE A 401 -11.85 5.13 -25.46
CA PHE A 401 -11.99 6.51 -25.92
C PHE A 401 -10.68 7.28 -25.74
N ILE A 402 -10.28 7.97 -26.81
CA ILE A 402 -9.14 8.89 -26.83
C ILE A 402 -9.72 10.28 -27.10
N PRO A 403 -9.75 11.19 -26.11
CA PRO A 403 -10.18 12.56 -26.35
C PRO A 403 -9.21 13.28 -27.30
N SER A 404 -9.72 13.84 -28.39
CA SER A 404 -8.96 14.64 -29.35
C SER A 404 -8.39 15.90 -28.68
N LYS A 405 -9.27 16.76 -28.16
CA LYS A 405 -8.94 17.92 -27.31
C LYS A 405 -9.98 18.12 -26.19
N LEU A 406 -9.66 18.94 -25.20
CA LEU A 406 -10.60 19.56 -24.26
C LEU A 406 -11.45 20.65 -24.96
N ASN A 407 -12.61 21.01 -24.38
CA ASN A 407 -13.44 22.09 -24.92
C ASN A 407 -12.78 23.45 -24.67
N ARG A 408 -12.79 24.32 -25.69
CA ARG A 408 -12.07 25.62 -25.70
C ARG A 408 -12.72 26.74 -24.88
N ASN A 409 -13.91 26.52 -24.31
CA ASN A 409 -14.69 27.56 -23.63
C ASN A 409 -14.22 27.84 -22.18
N ASP A 410 -13.00 27.41 -21.81
CA ASP A 410 -12.38 27.62 -20.49
C ASP A 410 -10.87 27.82 -20.68
N ILE A 411 -10.37 29.00 -20.30
CA ILE A 411 -8.96 29.41 -20.40
C ILE A 411 -8.00 28.41 -19.71
N ASN A 412 -8.48 27.69 -18.69
CA ASN A 412 -7.70 26.66 -18.01
C ASN A 412 -7.52 25.38 -18.84
N ASN A 413 -8.36 25.13 -19.85
CA ASN A 413 -8.18 24.01 -20.77
C ASN A 413 -7.11 24.29 -21.82
N ASP A 414 -7.02 25.52 -22.33
CA ASP A 414 -5.99 25.89 -23.31
C ASP A 414 -4.58 25.87 -22.70
N ARG A 415 -4.43 26.29 -21.44
CA ARG A 415 -3.17 26.11 -20.68
C ARG A 415 -2.75 24.65 -20.56
N ILE A 416 -3.71 23.74 -20.41
CA ILE A 416 -3.45 22.30 -20.27
C ILE A 416 -3.13 21.67 -21.63
N GLU A 417 -3.87 21.99 -22.70
CA GLU A 417 -3.54 21.51 -24.05
C GLU A 417 -2.21 22.08 -24.55
N LYS A 418 -1.86 23.33 -24.20
CA LYS A 418 -0.52 23.88 -24.41
C LYS A 418 0.55 23.05 -23.68
N PHE A 419 0.40 22.81 -22.38
CA PHE A 419 1.31 21.94 -21.61
C PHE A 419 1.45 20.53 -22.21
N LEU A 420 0.37 19.90 -22.69
CA LEU A 420 0.43 18.60 -23.34
C LEU A 420 1.19 18.65 -24.68
N THR A 421 1.03 19.74 -25.44
CA THR A 421 1.76 19.99 -26.69
C THR A 421 3.24 20.25 -26.43
N ASP A 422 3.56 21.06 -25.41
CA ASP A 422 4.94 21.37 -24.99
C ASP A 422 5.66 20.10 -24.50
N LEU A 423 4.97 19.23 -23.74
CA LEU A 423 5.47 17.92 -23.30
C LEU A 423 5.77 16.98 -24.50
N GLU A 424 4.89 16.96 -25.51
CA GLU A 424 5.13 16.18 -26.73
C GLU A 424 6.36 16.73 -27.49
N ASN A 425 6.45 18.06 -27.66
CA ASN A 425 7.57 18.75 -28.30
C ASN A 425 8.92 18.57 -27.58
N GLU A 426 8.94 18.63 -26.24
CA GLU A 426 10.14 18.41 -25.42
C GLU A 426 10.74 17.01 -25.67
N THR A 427 9.88 15.99 -25.79
CA THR A 427 10.34 14.62 -26.05
C THR A 427 10.84 14.40 -27.48
N LEU A 428 10.33 15.16 -28.45
CA LEU A 428 10.86 15.17 -29.83
C LEU A 428 12.27 15.78 -29.88
N LYS A 429 12.45 16.99 -29.31
CA LYS A 429 13.77 17.66 -29.23
C LYS A 429 14.81 16.80 -28.50
N SER A 430 14.42 16.20 -27.37
CA SER A 430 15.28 15.32 -26.57
C SER A 430 15.63 14.00 -27.29
N SER A 431 14.88 13.61 -28.32
CA SER A 431 15.16 12.40 -29.10
C SER A 431 16.37 12.58 -30.03
N GLN A 432 16.65 13.79 -30.51
CA GLN A 432 17.71 14.07 -31.49
C GLN A 432 19.12 14.19 -30.85
N ASN A 433 19.24 14.82 -29.67
CA ASN A 433 20.55 15.27 -29.14
C ASN A 433 21.20 14.32 -28.10
N GLN A 434 21.33 13.01 -28.35
CA GLN A 434 21.94 12.09 -27.35
C GLN A 434 22.89 11.03 -27.92
N VAL A 435 24.14 11.04 -27.41
CA VAL A 435 25.23 10.11 -27.72
C VAL A 435 24.89 8.66 -27.34
N ILE A 436 25.18 7.73 -28.25
CA ILE A 436 25.04 6.29 -28.04
C ILE A 436 26.11 5.81 -27.05
N LYS A 437 25.68 5.16 -25.96
CA LYS A 437 26.61 4.49 -25.02
C LYS A 437 26.85 3.05 -25.46
N SER A 438 28.09 2.59 -25.32
CA SER A 438 28.51 1.22 -25.63
C SER A 438 27.78 0.17 -24.80
N ASP A 439 27.60 -1.02 -25.37
CA ASP A 439 26.77 -2.08 -24.79
C ASP A 439 27.52 -2.97 -23.79
N SER A 440 27.71 -2.49 -22.57
CA SER A 440 28.40 -3.20 -21.48
C SER A 440 27.74 -4.49 -20.96
N GLN A 441 26.76 -5.06 -21.68
CA GLN A 441 26.07 -6.31 -21.33
C GLN A 441 25.82 -7.21 -22.56
N HIS A 442 26.63 -7.08 -23.62
CA HIS A 442 26.49 -7.85 -24.85
C HIS A 442 26.50 -9.38 -24.62
N GLU A 443 27.51 -9.90 -23.93
CA GLU A 443 27.67 -11.33 -23.60
C GLU A 443 26.47 -11.88 -22.83
N LEU A 444 25.99 -11.16 -21.81
CA LEU A 444 24.80 -11.53 -21.04
C LEU A 444 23.55 -11.64 -21.92
N ARG A 445 23.45 -10.85 -23.00
CA ARG A 445 22.36 -10.97 -23.98
C ARG A 445 22.58 -12.12 -24.95
N GLN A 446 23.82 -12.48 -25.29
CA GLN A 446 24.12 -13.69 -26.08
C GLN A 446 23.80 -14.95 -25.27
N ALA A 447 24.25 -15.05 -24.02
CA ALA A 447 23.88 -16.12 -23.09
C ALA A 447 22.36 -16.26 -22.91
N LEU A 448 21.64 -15.14 -22.78
CA LEU A 448 20.18 -15.15 -22.72
C LEU A 448 19.54 -15.66 -24.02
N LYS A 449 20.12 -15.35 -25.19
CA LYS A 449 19.66 -15.89 -26.49
C LYS A 449 19.95 -17.39 -26.60
N SER A 450 21.11 -17.87 -26.13
CA SER A 450 21.50 -19.29 -26.09
C SER A 450 20.48 -20.11 -25.30
N LEU A 451 20.34 -19.83 -24.01
CA LEU A 451 19.43 -20.54 -23.10
C LEU A 451 17.96 -20.54 -23.59
N ARG A 452 17.51 -19.47 -24.24
CA ARG A 452 16.14 -19.37 -24.79
C ARG A 452 15.93 -20.07 -26.14
N ARG A 453 17.01 -20.42 -26.85
CA ARG A 453 16.97 -21.14 -28.13
C ARG A 453 17.14 -22.65 -27.97
N ASN A 454 17.78 -23.10 -26.89
CA ASN A 454 17.91 -24.52 -26.59
C ASN A 454 16.51 -25.14 -26.39
N LYS A 455 16.15 -26.09 -27.25
CA LYS A 455 14.84 -26.77 -27.26
C LYS A 455 14.80 -28.03 -26.38
N ASN A 456 15.93 -28.46 -25.84
CA ASN A 456 16.08 -29.73 -25.13
C ASN A 456 15.99 -29.56 -23.61
N ILE A 457 16.01 -28.32 -23.12
CA ILE A 457 15.95 -27.98 -21.69
C ILE A 457 14.70 -27.16 -21.34
N VAL A 458 14.30 -27.22 -20.07
CA VAL A 458 13.32 -26.33 -19.46
C VAL A 458 13.97 -25.63 -18.27
N ILE A 459 13.91 -24.30 -18.27
CA ILE A 459 14.38 -23.48 -17.14
C ILE A 459 13.17 -23.07 -16.30
N LEU A 460 13.22 -23.45 -15.03
CA LEU A 460 12.17 -23.22 -14.03
C LEU A 460 12.71 -22.41 -12.85
N SER A 461 11.77 -21.85 -12.08
CA SER A 461 12.05 -21.32 -10.75
C SER A 461 11.89 -22.45 -9.75
N ALA A 462 12.84 -22.62 -8.81
CA ALA A 462 12.59 -23.42 -7.62
C ALA A 462 11.36 -22.90 -6.84
N ASP A 463 10.64 -23.80 -6.18
CA ASP A 463 9.47 -23.49 -5.34
C ASP A 463 9.83 -22.59 -4.15
N LYS A 464 11.01 -22.81 -3.56
CA LYS A 464 11.58 -22.02 -2.46
C LYS A 464 13.05 -21.70 -2.78
N GLY A 465 13.58 -20.62 -2.21
CA GLY A 465 14.98 -20.23 -2.35
C GLY A 465 15.33 -19.30 -3.52
N GLN A 466 14.41 -19.04 -4.46
CA GLN A 466 14.67 -18.18 -5.65
C GLN A 466 15.85 -18.65 -6.53
N ALA A 467 16.14 -19.95 -6.55
CA ALA A 467 17.11 -20.56 -7.46
C ALA A 467 16.49 -20.89 -8.82
N PHE A 468 17.33 -20.90 -9.86
CA PHE A 468 16.99 -21.47 -11.16
C PHE A 468 17.18 -23.00 -11.10
N VAL A 469 16.26 -23.74 -11.70
CA VAL A 469 16.38 -25.19 -11.90
C VAL A 469 16.30 -25.46 -13.40
N ILE A 470 17.26 -26.20 -13.94
CA ILE A 470 17.33 -26.57 -15.35
C ILE A 470 17.10 -28.08 -15.43
N LEU A 471 16.12 -28.49 -16.23
CA LEU A 471 15.72 -29.89 -16.42
C LEU A 471 15.83 -30.25 -17.89
N ASP A 472 16.11 -31.51 -18.19
CA ASP A 472 15.81 -32.07 -19.51
C ASP A 472 14.30 -32.00 -19.77
N LYS A 473 13.93 -31.70 -21.02
CA LYS A 473 12.55 -31.40 -21.39
C LYS A 473 11.65 -32.64 -21.33
N ASP A 474 12.16 -33.82 -21.68
CA ASP A 474 11.47 -35.10 -21.58
C ASP A 474 11.14 -35.46 -20.13
N TYR A 475 12.13 -35.33 -19.22
CA TYR A 475 11.93 -35.56 -17.78
C TYR A 475 10.81 -34.69 -17.21
N TYR A 476 10.82 -33.39 -17.53
CA TYR A 476 9.77 -32.48 -17.08
C TYR A 476 8.40 -32.81 -17.69
N SER A 477 8.34 -33.21 -18.96
CA SER A 477 7.11 -33.66 -19.62
C SER A 477 6.51 -34.87 -18.87
N ASN A 478 7.31 -35.92 -18.70
CA ASN A 478 6.90 -37.18 -18.09
C ASN A 478 6.45 -36.98 -16.63
N LYS A 479 7.19 -36.18 -15.85
CA LYS A 479 6.84 -35.86 -14.45
C LYS A 479 5.53 -35.07 -14.34
N VAL A 480 5.24 -34.16 -15.29
CA VAL A 480 3.96 -33.44 -15.28
C VAL A 480 2.81 -34.35 -15.74
N THR A 481 3.00 -35.14 -16.79
CA THR A 481 1.98 -36.09 -17.26
C THR A 481 1.63 -37.11 -16.16
N SER A 482 2.60 -37.62 -15.39
CA SER A 482 2.32 -38.51 -14.25
C SER A 482 1.53 -37.83 -13.12
N MET A 483 1.64 -36.51 -12.96
CA MET A 483 0.81 -35.73 -12.02
C MET A 483 -0.61 -35.48 -12.54
N LEU A 484 -0.79 -35.38 -13.85
CA LEU A 484 -2.11 -35.18 -14.49
C LEU A 484 -2.89 -36.49 -14.66
N ASN A 485 -2.20 -37.63 -14.74
CA ASN A 485 -2.78 -38.97 -14.74
C ASN A 485 -3.24 -39.43 -13.34
N GLN A 486 -3.91 -38.55 -12.60
CA GLN A 486 -4.40 -38.77 -11.24
C GLN A 486 -5.92 -38.49 -11.21
N PRO A 487 -6.79 -39.50 -11.46
CA PRO A 487 -8.21 -39.30 -11.74
C PRO A 487 -8.98 -38.64 -10.59
N ASP A 488 -8.55 -38.84 -9.35
CA ASP A 488 -9.09 -38.20 -8.14
C ASP A 488 -8.99 -36.66 -8.15
N TYR A 489 -8.08 -36.11 -8.95
CA TYR A 489 -7.75 -34.68 -8.98
C TYR A 489 -7.93 -34.05 -10.36
N TYR A 490 -7.62 -34.80 -11.43
CA TYR A 490 -7.58 -34.29 -12.80
C TYR A 490 -8.23 -35.27 -13.79
N ILE A 491 -8.98 -34.74 -14.74
CA ILE A 491 -9.53 -35.50 -15.87
C ILE A 491 -9.19 -34.84 -17.21
N HIS A 492 -9.07 -35.63 -18.28
CA HIS A 492 -8.97 -35.10 -19.64
C HIS A 492 -10.28 -34.40 -20.04
N TYR A 493 -10.17 -33.20 -20.60
CA TYR A 493 -11.31 -32.39 -20.99
C TYR A 493 -11.45 -32.29 -22.51
N LYS A 494 -12.55 -32.80 -23.08
CA LYS A 494 -12.69 -32.96 -24.53
C LYS A 494 -12.94 -31.65 -25.31
N SER A 495 -13.44 -30.58 -24.69
CA SER A 495 -13.88 -29.38 -25.41
C SER A 495 -12.89 -28.20 -25.37
N LYS A 496 -12.38 -27.83 -26.54
CA LYS A 496 -11.63 -26.59 -26.77
C LYS A 496 -12.43 -25.30 -26.51
N TYR A 497 -13.75 -25.38 -26.44
CA TYR A 497 -14.64 -24.22 -26.28
C TYR A 497 -14.97 -23.87 -24.82
N HIS A 498 -14.39 -24.55 -23.82
CA HIS A 498 -14.69 -24.32 -22.40
C HIS A 498 -14.70 -22.83 -22.01
N CYS A 499 -13.73 -22.03 -22.49
CA CYS A 499 -13.67 -20.60 -22.19
C CYS A 499 -14.96 -19.82 -22.57
N GLN A 500 -15.67 -20.24 -23.61
CA GLN A 500 -16.94 -19.64 -24.01
C GLN A 500 -18.08 -20.16 -23.12
N ASN A 501 -18.22 -21.49 -23.00
CA ASN A 501 -19.26 -22.13 -22.18
C ASN A 501 -19.25 -21.61 -20.73
N THR A 502 -18.08 -21.62 -20.09
CA THR A 502 -17.89 -21.09 -18.72
C THR A 502 -18.28 -19.61 -18.62
N VAL A 503 -18.04 -18.80 -19.67
CA VAL A 503 -18.43 -17.38 -19.66
C VAL A 503 -19.94 -17.23 -19.78
N ASP A 504 -20.59 -18.06 -20.59
CA ASP A 504 -22.04 -18.06 -20.73
C ASP A 504 -22.73 -18.50 -19.42
N GLU A 505 -22.21 -19.53 -18.74
CA GLU A 505 -22.62 -19.91 -17.38
C GLU A 505 -22.42 -18.77 -16.35
N VAL A 506 -21.27 -18.08 -16.40
CA VAL A 506 -21.03 -16.91 -15.53
C VAL A 506 -22.05 -15.82 -15.82
N MET A 507 -22.35 -15.53 -17.09
CA MET A 507 -23.33 -14.52 -17.46
C MET A 507 -24.73 -14.86 -16.96
N GLU A 508 -25.12 -16.14 -17.01
CA GLU A 508 -26.40 -16.63 -16.52
C GLU A 508 -26.59 -16.32 -15.02
N LEU A 509 -25.55 -16.52 -14.18
CA LEU A 509 -25.60 -16.15 -12.75
C LEU A 509 -25.92 -14.67 -12.50
N PHE A 510 -25.58 -13.78 -13.43
CA PHE A 510 -25.84 -12.35 -13.32
C PHE A 510 -27.04 -11.87 -14.14
N ASN A 511 -27.75 -12.74 -14.87
CA ASN A 511 -28.89 -12.32 -15.71
C ASN A 511 -29.90 -11.50 -14.89
N ASN A 512 -30.25 -11.99 -13.70
CA ASN A 512 -31.20 -11.38 -12.77
C ASN A 512 -30.64 -10.20 -11.95
N ILE A 513 -29.39 -9.78 -12.19
CA ILE A 513 -28.75 -8.67 -11.46
C ILE A 513 -28.66 -7.43 -12.36
N PRO A 514 -29.41 -6.35 -12.08
CA PRO A 514 -29.52 -5.18 -12.96
C PRO A 514 -28.34 -4.20 -12.77
N ILE A 515 -27.11 -4.67 -13.02
CA ILE A 515 -25.88 -3.86 -12.89
C ILE A 515 -25.07 -3.93 -14.21
N PRO A 516 -25.37 -3.07 -15.19
CA PRO A 516 -24.74 -3.14 -16.53
C PRO A 516 -23.20 -3.01 -16.49
N LYS A 517 -22.66 -2.19 -15.59
CA LYS A 517 -21.20 -2.04 -15.41
C LYS A 517 -20.53 -3.31 -14.91
N LEU A 518 -21.20 -4.10 -14.07
CA LEU A 518 -20.65 -5.36 -13.57
C LEU A 518 -20.71 -6.45 -14.65
N LYS A 519 -21.83 -6.55 -15.40
CA LYS A 519 -21.92 -7.40 -16.59
C LYS A 519 -20.79 -7.07 -17.57
N ARG A 520 -20.55 -5.78 -17.84
CA ARG A 520 -19.44 -5.30 -18.69
C ARG A 520 -18.05 -5.68 -18.15
N PHE A 521 -17.82 -5.58 -16.85
CA PHE A 521 -16.56 -5.98 -16.20
C PHE A 521 -16.23 -7.46 -16.40
N ILE A 522 -17.26 -8.32 -16.42
CA ILE A 522 -17.13 -9.75 -16.73
C ILE A 522 -16.91 -9.96 -18.23
N GLN A 523 -17.72 -9.32 -19.10
CA GLN A 523 -17.72 -9.52 -20.56
C GLN A 523 -16.48 -8.99 -21.30
N GLU A 524 -15.94 -7.82 -20.94
CA GLU A 524 -14.96 -7.11 -21.77
C GLU A 524 -13.50 -7.57 -21.60
N CYS A 525 -13.27 -8.72 -20.95
CA CYS A 525 -11.92 -9.22 -20.68
C CYS A 525 -11.33 -10.05 -21.83
N ASP A 526 -10.01 -9.97 -21.98
CA ASP A 526 -9.24 -10.95 -22.76
C ASP A 526 -9.20 -12.27 -21.98
N ILE A 527 -10.07 -13.20 -22.39
CA ILE A 527 -10.12 -14.56 -21.84
C ILE A 527 -9.06 -15.40 -22.53
N GLN A 528 -8.19 -16.04 -21.76
CA GLN A 528 -7.23 -17.02 -22.22
C GLN A 528 -7.43 -18.31 -21.42
N THR A 529 -7.27 -19.46 -22.09
CA THR A 529 -7.19 -20.75 -21.40
C THR A 529 -6.05 -20.72 -20.37
N PRO A 530 -6.31 -20.99 -19.08
CA PRO A 530 -5.28 -21.13 -18.07
C PRO A 530 -4.20 -22.14 -18.48
N LEU A 531 -2.95 -21.90 -18.10
CA LEU A 531 -1.82 -22.75 -18.44
C LEU A 531 -1.33 -23.50 -17.20
N PHE A 532 -1.09 -24.82 -17.33
CA PHE A 532 -0.51 -25.62 -16.26
C PHE A 532 1.01 -25.71 -16.40
N TYR A 533 1.70 -25.59 -15.28
CA TYR A 533 3.13 -25.87 -15.14
C TYR A 533 3.44 -26.27 -13.70
N ALA A 534 4.59 -26.89 -13.48
CA ALA A 534 4.96 -27.40 -12.16
C ALA A 534 6.31 -26.82 -11.70
N LEU A 535 6.42 -26.50 -10.41
CA LEU A 535 7.65 -25.92 -9.82
C LEU A 535 8.41 -26.97 -8.99
N PRO A 536 9.71 -27.21 -9.22
CA PRO A 536 10.49 -28.18 -8.47
C PRO A 536 10.68 -27.77 -7.00
N LYS A 537 10.31 -28.65 -6.08
CA LYS A 537 10.43 -28.51 -4.62
C LYS A 537 11.79 -29.05 -4.14
N ILE A 538 12.91 -28.48 -4.64
CA ILE A 538 14.29 -28.90 -4.31
C ILE A 538 14.57 -29.09 -2.80
N HIS A 539 13.88 -28.31 -1.95
CA HIS A 539 13.97 -28.37 -0.49
C HIS A 539 13.29 -29.59 0.16
N LYS A 540 12.73 -30.51 -0.62
CA LYS A 540 12.10 -31.76 -0.16
C LYS A 540 12.77 -33.02 -0.72
N SER A 541 13.79 -32.89 -1.57
CA SER A 541 14.61 -34.03 -2.02
C SER A 541 15.65 -34.35 -0.95
N GLN A 542 15.70 -35.62 -0.54
CA GLN A 542 16.70 -36.17 0.36
C GLN A 542 18.06 -36.26 -0.35
N VAL A 543 18.07 -36.64 -1.64
CA VAL A 543 19.29 -36.72 -2.47
C VAL A 543 20.00 -35.36 -2.53
N ILE A 544 19.25 -34.28 -2.84
CA ILE A 544 19.81 -32.92 -2.86
C ILE A 544 20.31 -32.52 -1.46
N ALA A 545 19.59 -32.89 -0.39
CA ALA A 545 19.98 -32.54 0.97
C ALA A 545 21.25 -33.26 1.43
N GLN A 546 21.45 -34.52 1.04
CA GLN A 546 22.63 -35.31 1.37
C GLN A 546 23.88 -34.77 0.64
N GLU A 547 23.79 -34.55 -0.68
CA GLU A 547 24.94 -34.12 -1.48
C GLU A 547 25.37 -32.68 -1.20
N LEU A 548 24.45 -31.79 -0.83
CA LEU A 548 24.80 -30.42 -0.39
C LEU A 548 25.49 -30.37 0.99
N ASN A 549 25.52 -31.46 1.75
CA ASN A 549 26.28 -31.54 3.00
C ASN A 549 27.75 -31.96 2.79
N ILE A 550 28.14 -32.33 1.57
CA ILE A 550 29.52 -32.70 1.24
C ILE A 550 30.36 -31.41 1.08
N PRO A 551 31.47 -31.21 1.81
CA PRO A 551 32.16 -29.91 1.89
C PRO A 551 32.78 -29.32 0.60
N ASN A 552 32.72 -30.02 -0.55
CA ASN A 552 33.53 -29.71 -1.74
C ASN A 552 32.76 -29.20 -2.97
N SER A 553 31.44 -28.97 -2.92
CA SER A 553 30.69 -28.45 -4.07
C SER A 553 30.86 -26.94 -4.26
N GLN A 554 31.07 -26.48 -5.51
CA GLN A 554 31.20 -25.06 -5.86
C GLN A 554 30.05 -24.21 -5.26
N PRO A 555 30.32 -23.06 -4.61
CA PRO A 555 29.39 -22.43 -3.66
C PRO A 555 28.10 -21.85 -4.28
N HIS A 556 27.91 -21.94 -5.60
CA HIS A 556 26.82 -21.28 -6.31
C HIS A 556 26.08 -22.16 -7.34
N ILE A 557 26.61 -23.34 -7.68
CA ILE A 557 26.05 -24.26 -8.68
C ILE A 557 26.01 -25.67 -8.11
N PHE A 558 24.85 -26.32 -8.22
CA PHE A 558 24.69 -27.74 -8.02
C PHE A 558 24.41 -28.39 -9.37
N GLN A 559 25.20 -29.38 -9.77
CA GLN A 559 25.08 -30.02 -11.08
C GLN A 559 25.04 -31.54 -10.95
N ARG A 560 24.09 -32.16 -11.66
CA ARG A 560 24.00 -33.60 -11.88
C ARG A 560 23.63 -33.85 -13.34
N ASN A 561 23.98 -35.03 -13.85
CA ASN A 561 23.63 -35.45 -15.21
C ASN A 561 22.14 -35.83 -15.37
N SER A 562 21.41 -35.95 -14.25
CA SER A 562 19.97 -36.24 -14.20
C SER A 562 19.31 -35.62 -12.96
N ALA A 563 18.01 -35.39 -13.03
CA ALA A 563 17.20 -34.96 -11.89
C ALA A 563 16.96 -36.12 -10.92
N PRO A 564 17.00 -35.91 -9.60
CA PRO A 564 16.64 -36.95 -8.63
C PRO A 564 15.19 -37.42 -8.79
N ASP A 565 14.95 -38.72 -8.66
CA ASP A 565 13.61 -39.30 -8.78
C ASP A 565 12.66 -38.83 -7.66
N ASP A 566 13.22 -38.64 -6.46
CA ASP A 566 12.53 -38.12 -5.28
C ASP A 566 12.14 -36.64 -5.39
N LEU A 567 12.62 -35.91 -6.41
CA LEU A 567 12.35 -34.48 -6.60
C LEU A 567 10.84 -34.25 -6.80
N PRO A 568 10.13 -33.66 -5.82
CA PRO A 568 8.69 -33.46 -5.92
C PRO A 568 8.40 -32.10 -6.55
N PHE A 569 7.21 -31.93 -7.11
CA PHE A 569 6.80 -30.70 -7.77
C PHE A 569 5.58 -30.06 -7.09
N ARG A 570 5.38 -28.76 -7.31
CA ARG A 570 4.14 -28.04 -6.97
C ARG A 570 3.38 -27.74 -8.27
N PRO A 571 2.14 -28.24 -8.45
CA PRO A 571 1.31 -27.88 -9.59
C PRO A 571 0.87 -26.41 -9.48
N ILE A 572 0.86 -25.68 -10.60
CA ILE A 572 0.40 -24.29 -10.70
C ILE A 572 -0.51 -24.15 -11.91
N VAL A 573 -1.68 -23.51 -11.73
CA VAL A 573 -2.59 -23.17 -12.83
C VAL A 573 -2.61 -21.65 -13.02
N ALA A 574 -2.06 -21.18 -14.13
CA ALA A 574 -1.93 -19.77 -14.46
C ALA A 574 -3.27 -19.16 -14.93
N SER A 575 -4.25 -19.05 -14.04
CA SER A 575 -5.60 -18.54 -14.36
C SER A 575 -5.72 -17.01 -14.40
N THR A 576 -4.62 -16.26 -14.55
CA THR A 576 -4.62 -14.78 -14.45
C THR A 576 -5.49 -14.06 -15.48
N GLN A 577 -5.87 -14.75 -16.55
CA GLN A 577 -6.82 -14.35 -17.61
C GLN A 577 -7.86 -15.45 -17.90
N GLY A 578 -8.06 -16.39 -16.97
CA GLY A 578 -9.03 -17.47 -17.12
C GLY A 578 -10.49 -16.96 -17.16
N PRO A 579 -11.43 -17.75 -17.71
CA PRO A 579 -12.82 -17.33 -17.89
C PRO A 579 -13.50 -16.93 -16.57
N THR A 580 -13.18 -17.60 -15.46
CA THR A 580 -13.74 -17.32 -14.13
C THR A 580 -13.00 -16.24 -13.34
N GLN A 581 -11.91 -15.66 -13.86
CA GLN A 581 -10.98 -14.83 -13.08
C GLN A 581 -11.58 -13.50 -12.60
N GLN A 582 -12.49 -12.87 -13.37
CA GLN A 582 -13.16 -11.65 -12.88
C GLN A 582 -14.23 -11.97 -11.82
N LEU A 583 -14.95 -13.09 -11.98
CA LEU A 583 -15.88 -13.59 -10.96
C LEU A 583 -15.12 -13.91 -9.66
N ALA A 584 -13.95 -14.56 -9.74
CA ALA A 584 -13.10 -14.81 -8.59
C ALA A 584 -12.64 -13.51 -7.89
N ARG A 585 -12.36 -12.42 -8.61
CA ARG A 585 -12.01 -11.13 -7.99
C ARG A 585 -13.19 -10.47 -7.28
N LEU A 586 -14.40 -10.62 -7.83
CA LEU A 586 -15.63 -10.16 -7.20
C LEU A 586 -15.94 -10.96 -5.92
N VAL A 587 -15.88 -12.29 -6.00
CA VAL A 587 -16.12 -13.18 -4.85
C VAL A 587 -15.07 -12.96 -3.76
N ASP A 588 -13.78 -12.80 -4.10
CA ASP A 588 -12.75 -12.41 -3.12
C ASP A 588 -13.09 -11.09 -2.41
N ALA A 589 -13.50 -10.07 -3.17
CA ALA A 589 -13.83 -8.76 -2.62
C ALA A 589 -15.02 -8.79 -1.66
N LEU A 590 -16.00 -9.68 -1.91
CA LEU A 590 -17.17 -9.89 -1.06
C LEU A 590 -16.85 -10.71 0.20
N LEU A 591 -16.00 -11.73 0.10
CA LEU A 591 -15.74 -12.68 1.19
C LEU A 591 -14.56 -12.29 2.10
N ARG A 592 -13.62 -11.47 1.61
CA ARG A 592 -12.46 -11.01 2.39
C ARG A 592 -12.80 -10.34 3.73
N PRO A 593 -13.89 -9.55 3.89
CA PRO A 593 -14.28 -9.00 5.19
C PRO A 593 -14.54 -10.05 6.28
N PHE A 594 -15.03 -11.24 5.92
CA PHE A 594 -15.34 -12.32 6.86
C PHE A 594 -14.09 -12.94 7.51
N LEU A 595 -12.90 -12.75 6.92
CA LEU A 595 -11.63 -13.17 7.54
C LEU A 595 -11.41 -12.51 8.91
N SER A 596 -11.97 -11.32 9.14
CA SER A 596 -11.93 -10.63 10.44
C SER A 596 -12.76 -11.32 11.54
N LYS A 597 -13.61 -12.30 11.18
CA LYS A 597 -14.44 -13.09 12.11
C LYS A 597 -13.82 -14.44 12.45
N VAL A 598 -12.73 -14.84 11.79
CA VAL A 598 -11.98 -16.06 12.07
C VAL A 598 -10.98 -15.76 13.20
N PRO A 599 -11.11 -16.30 14.43
CA PRO A 599 -10.27 -15.91 15.57
C PRO A 599 -8.77 -16.16 15.34
N SER A 600 -8.47 -17.30 14.71
CA SER A 600 -7.12 -17.80 14.43
C SER A 600 -6.37 -16.99 13.37
N TYR A 601 -7.10 -16.26 12.51
CA TYR A 601 -6.56 -15.69 11.29
C TYR A 601 -5.49 -14.63 11.56
N ILE A 602 -4.36 -14.77 10.88
CA ILE A 602 -3.26 -13.81 10.90
C ILE A 602 -3.03 -13.28 9.50
N GLU A 603 -2.96 -11.95 9.36
CA GLU A 603 -2.70 -11.31 8.06
C GLU A 603 -1.21 -11.29 7.70
N SER A 604 -0.31 -11.29 8.70
CA SER A 604 1.14 -11.23 8.47
C SER A 604 1.96 -11.59 9.72
N TYR A 605 3.27 -11.83 9.55
CA TYR A 605 4.20 -11.96 10.68
C TYR A 605 4.19 -10.75 11.63
N GLN A 606 3.83 -9.55 11.15
CA GLN A 606 3.71 -8.35 11.99
C GLN A 606 2.44 -8.36 12.84
N ASP A 607 1.37 -8.99 12.35
CA ASP A 607 0.14 -9.22 13.11
C ASP A 607 0.37 -10.30 14.17
N PHE A 608 1.00 -11.42 13.78
CA PHE A 608 1.45 -12.45 14.73
C PHE A 608 2.28 -11.86 15.87
N LEU A 609 3.32 -11.08 15.57
CA LEU A 609 4.19 -10.46 16.58
C LEU A 609 3.44 -9.52 17.55
N LYS A 610 2.32 -8.92 17.14
CA LYS A 610 1.46 -8.10 18.02
C LYS A 610 0.51 -8.95 18.87
N LYS A 611 -0.03 -10.04 18.31
CA LYS A 611 -0.90 -10.96 19.07
C LYS A 611 -0.07 -11.64 20.17
N ILE A 612 1.01 -12.32 19.79
CA ILE A 612 1.89 -13.07 20.70
C ILE A 612 2.68 -12.20 21.69
N SER A 613 2.82 -10.88 21.48
CA SER A 613 3.58 -10.03 22.40
C SER A 613 2.98 -9.95 23.80
N HIS A 614 1.68 -10.23 23.96
CA HIS A 614 0.99 -10.27 25.25
C HIS A 614 1.22 -11.60 26.00
N HIS A 615 1.85 -12.60 25.35
CA HIS A 615 2.01 -13.97 25.86
C HIS A 615 3.48 -14.42 25.85
N ARG A 616 4.41 -13.49 26.17
CA ARG A 616 5.86 -13.76 26.14
C ARG A 616 6.40 -14.46 27.39
N THR A 617 5.71 -14.36 28.52
CA THR A 617 6.06 -15.09 29.75
C THR A 617 5.59 -16.53 29.62
N ILE A 618 6.45 -17.48 29.93
CA ILE A 618 6.25 -18.90 29.68
C ILE A 618 6.45 -19.68 30.98
N THR A 619 5.47 -20.50 31.35
CA THR A 619 5.58 -21.47 32.45
C THR A 619 6.57 -22.58 32.09
N PRO A 620 7.35 -23.13 33.05
CA PRO A 620 8.11 -24.36 32.83
C PRO A 620 7.25 -25.49 32.26
N GLY A 621 7.83 -26.37 31.44
CA GLY A 621 7.12 -27.50 30.80
C GLY A 621 6.32 -27.18 29.53
N ILE A 622 6.29 -25.92 29.07
CA ILE A 622 5.58 -25.55 27.84
C ILE A 622 6.19 -26.21 26.59
N LEU A 623 5.33 -26.62 25.65
CA LEU A 623 5.69 -27.11 24.33
C LEU A 623 5.40 -26.04 23.27
N LEU A 624 6.38 -25.71 22.43
CA LEU A 624 6.13 -25.00 21.18
C LEU A 624 5.59 -26.03 20.18
N CYS A 625 4.46 -25.72 19.54
CA CYS A 625 3.84 -26.58 18.54
C CYS A 625 3.59 -25.79 17.25
N THR A 626 3.83 -26.43 16.11
CA THR A 626 3.40 -25.95 14.79
C THR A 626 2.68 -27.07 14.06
N PHE A 627 1.68 -26.70 13.26
CA PHE A 627 0.92 -27.64 12.44
C PHE A 627 0.88 -27.11 11.01
N ASP A 628 1.33 -27.92 10.04
CA ASP A 628 1.24 -27.65 8.59
C ASP A 628 0.06 -28.43 8.01
N ILE A 629 -0.66 -27.87 7.04
CA ILE A 629 -1.75 -28.56 6.36
C ILE A 629 -1.25 -29.13 5.04
N LYS A 630 -1.15 -30.48 4.96
CA LYS A 630 -0.59 -31.18 3.79
C LYS A 630 -1.37 -30.85 2.52
N ASP A 631 -0.71 -30.11 1.62
CA ASP A 631 -1.20 -29.69 0.31
C ASP A 631 -2.64 -29.11 0.35
N LEU A 632 -2.89 -28.19 1.30
CA LEU A 632 -4.18 -27.55 1.60
C LEU A 632 -5.10 -27.29 0.39
N TYR A 633 -4.60 -26.59 -0.64
CA TYR A 633 -5.44 -26.19 -1.77
C TYR A 633 -6.00 -27.37 -2.57
N THR A 634 -5.20 -28.40 -2.87
CA THR A 634 -5.67 -29.60 -3.61
C THR A 634 -6.65 -30.45 -2.79
N ASN A 635 -6.64 -30.29 -1.47
CA ASN A 635 -7.37 -31.14 -0.52
C ASN A 635 -8.67 -30.51 0.03
N ILE A 636 -8.96 -29.25 -0.30
CA ILE A 636 -10.26 -28.63 0.00
C ILE A 636 -11.32 -29.14 -0.98
N ASN A 637 -12.25 -29.95 -0.47
CA ASN A 637 -13.44 -30.38 -1.22
C ASN A 637 -14.36 -29.18 -1.54
N HIS A 638 -14.87 -29.09 -2.77
CA HIS A 638 -15.72 -27.98 -3.21
C HIS A 638 -17.04 -27.90 -2.41
N LYS A 639 -17.65 -29.04 -2.04
CA LYS A 639 -18.86 -29.08 -1.18
C LYS A 639 -18.57 -28.49 0.20
N LEU A 640 -17.41 -28.78 0.78
CA LEU A 640 -16.98 -28.25 2.07
C LEU A 640 -16.71 -26.73 1.99
N ALA A 641 -16.05 -26.27 0.92
CA ALA A 641 -15.81 -24.86 0.68
C ALA A 641 -17.13 -24.07 0.56
N THR A 642 -18.07 -24.54 -0.27
CA THR A 642 -19.39 -23.90 -0.41
C THR A 642 -20.15 -23.88 0.93
N LYS A 643 -20.17 -25.00 1.67
CA LYS A 643 -20.81 -25.07 3.00
C LYS A 643 -20.21 -24.05 3.99
N ALA A 644 -18.88 -23.90 4.00
CA ALA A 644 -18.21 -22.92 4.84
C ALA A 644 -18.58 -21.48 4.47
N ILE A 645 -18.61 -21.13 3.17
CA ILE A 645 -19.01 -19.78 2.72
C ILE A 645 -20.47 -19.48 3.09
N THR A 646 -21.39 -20.40 2.83
CA THR A 646 -22.79 -20.29 3.23
C THR A 646 -22.94 -20.09 4.74
N TYR A 647 -22.16 -20.81 5.56
CA TYR A 647 -22.14 -20.62 7.01
C TYR A 647 -21.70 -19.20 7.40
N TRP A 648 -20.56 -18.71 6.90
CA TRP A 648 -20.03 -17.39 7.27
C TRP A 648 -21.01 -16.26 6.89
N MET A 649 -21.61 -16.34 5.70
CA MET A 649 -22.55 -15.31 5.26
C MET A 649 -23.88 -15.31 6.02
N LYS A 650 -24.43 -16.50 6.34
CA LYS A 650 -25.66 -16.61 7.15
C LYS A 650 -25.43 -16.25 8.62
N THR A 651 -24.24 -16.51 9.17
CA THR A 651 -23.90 -16.18 10.57
C THR A 651 -23.68 -14.68 10.79
N TYR A 652 -23.31 -13.92 9.75
CA TYR A 652 -23.09 -12.47 9.84
C TYR A 652 -23.89 -11.72 8.76
N PRO A 653 -25.23 -11.66 8.86
CA PRO A 653 -26.09 -11.06 7.84
C PRO A 653 -25.76 -9.58 7.59
N ASP A 654 -25.48 -8.79 8.64
CA ASP A 654 -25.08 -7.38 8.50
C ASP A 654 -23.80 -7.22 7.68
N LEU A 655 -22.83 -8.13 7.86
CA LEU A 655 -21.57 -8.10 7.12
C LEU A 655 -21.77 -8.54 5.67
N THR A 656 -22.66 -9.50 5.43
CA THR A 656 -23.13 -9.87 4.08
C THR A 656 -23.75 -8.67 3.38
N HIS A 657 -24.73 -8.03 4.02
CA HIS A 657 -25.42 -6.85 3.51
C HIS A 657 -24.43 -5.70 3.23
N LEU A 658 -23.59 -5.32 4.19
CA LEU A 658 -22.56 -4.27 4.01
C LEU A 658 -21.58 -4.57 2.87
N SER A 659 -21.15 -5.83 2.73
CA SER A 659 -20.20 -6.23 1.68
C SER A 659 -20.85 -6.17 0.29
N VAL A 660 -22.12 -6.58 0.19
CA VAL A 660 -22.91 -6.46 -1.05
C VAL A 660 -23.22 -4.98 -1.35
N CYS A 661 -23.76 -4.19 -0.42
CA CYS A 661 -23.98 -2.75 -0.59
C CYS A 661 -22.73 -2.03 -1.12
N LYS A 662 -21.56 -2.34 -0.55
CA LYS A 662 -20.29 -1.77 -1.01
C LYS A 662 -19.94 -2.20 -2.43
N LEU A 663 -20.15 -3.47 -2.80
CA LEU A 663 -19.98 -3.94 -4.17
C LEU A 663 -20.92 -3.20 -5.14
N LEU A 664 -22.19 -3.05 -4.76
CA LEU A 664 -23.22 -2.37 -5.56
C LEU A 664 -22.84 -0.90 -5.80
N LEU A 665 -22.49 -0.17 -4.74
CA LEU A 665 -22.04 1.23 -4.80
C LEU A 665 -20.74 1.39 -5.60
N ASP A 666 -19.77 0.48 -5.44
CA ASP A 666 -18.55 0.45 -6.25
C ASP A 666 -18.85 0.16 -7.73
N ALA A 667 -19.96 -0.52 -8.04
CA ALA A 667 -20.33 -0.96 -9.39
C ALA A 667 -21.22 0.05 -10.14
N ASP A 668 -22.32 0.55 -9.56
CA ASP A 668 -23.08 1.69 -10.09
C ASP A 668 -23.75 2.53 -9.00
N GLU A 669 -23.70 3.85 -9.16
CA GLU A 669 -24.12 4.82 -8.14
C GLU A 669 -25.54 5.37 -8.36
N ARG A 670 -26.10 5.17 -9.55
CA ARG A 670 -27.38 5.80 -9.94
C ARG A 670 -28.63 5.03 -9.53
N HIS A 671 -28.48 3.85 -8.93
CA HIS A 671 -29.61 3.06 -8.47
C HIS A 671 -29.68 2.99 -6.94
N LYS A 672 -30.80 3.45 -6.38
CA LYS A 672 -31.34 2.91 -5.11
C LYS A 672 -31.78 1.47 -5.40
N LEU A 673 -30.85 0.52 -5.32
CA LEU A 673 -31.16 -0.89 -5.53
C LEU A 673 -31.99 -1.41 -4.36
N CYS A 674 -33.14 -2.05 -4.67
CA CYS A 674 -33.70 -3.03 -3.75
C CYS A 674 -32.67 -4.16 -3.65
N ILE A 675 -32.17 -4.40 -2.43
CA ILE A 675 -31.18 -5.43 -2.16
C ILE A 675 -31.96 -6.75 -2.06
N PRO A 676 -31.60 -7.80 -2.83
CA PRO A 676 -32.28 -9.09 -2.73
C PRO A 676 -32.16 -9.65 -1.32
N ASP A 677 -33.12 -10.48 -0.90
CA ASP A 677 -33.04 -11.16 0.40
C ASP A 677 -31.68 -11.84 0.61
N THR A 678 -31.23 -11.85 1.87
CA THR A 678 -29.95 -12.40 2.29
C THR A 678 -29.79 -13.85 1.84
N ASN A 679 -30.85 -14.67 1.87
CA ASN A 679 -30.74 -16.06 1.39
C ASN A 679 -30.52 -16.15 -0.12
N ASN A 680 -31.17 -15.29 -0.91
CA ASN A 680 -30.97 -15.23 -2.35
C ASN A 680 -29.52 -14.81 -2.68
N LEU A 681 -29.01 -13.78 -2.01
CA LEU A 681 -27.60 -13.35 -2.14
C LEU A 681 -26.60 -14.45 -1.75
N VAL A 682 -26.86 -15.16 -0.64
CA VAL A 682 -26.05 -16.32 -0.22
C VAL A 682 -26.05 -17.41 -1.28
N ASN A 683 -27.21 -17.73 -1.86
CA ASN A 683 -27.34 -18.76 -2.90
C ASN A 683 -26.61 -18.36 -4.20
N ILE A 684 -26.72 -17.10 -4.63
CA ILE A 684 -25.98 -16.57 -5.79
C ILE A 684 -24.47 -16.65 -5.58
N ILE A 685 -23.96 -16.25 -4.41
CA ILE A 685 -22.52 -16.29 -4.11
C ILE A 685 -22.03 -17.74 -3.94
N ALA A 686 -22.83 -18.62 -3.34
CA ALA A 686 -22.54 -20.06 -3.27
C ALA A 686 -22.44 -20.71 -4.66
N ARG A 687 -23.38 -20.39 -5.58
CA ARG A 687 -23.32 -20.80 -7.00
C ARG A 687 -22.09 -20.23 -7.71
N ALA A 688 -21.75 -18.96 -7.49
CA ALA A 688 -20.55 -18.35 -8.06
C ALA A 688 -19.26 -19.01 -7.57
N VAL A 689 -19.14 -19.32 -6.27
CA VAL A 689 -18.02 -20.11 -5.72
C VAL A 689 -17.94 -21.48 -6.38
N ARG A 690 -19.07 -22.19 -6.47
CA ARG A 690 -19.15 -23.53 -7.10
C ARG A 690 -18.70 -23.49 -8.56
N LEU A 691 -19.20 -22.53 -9.35
CA LEU A 691 -18.82 -22.34 -10.75
C LEU A 691 -17.31 -22.09 -10.89
N ILE A 692 -16.70 -21.20 -10.10
CA ILE A 692 -15.24 -20.94 -10.18
C ILE A 692 -14.44 -22.21 -9.90
N LEU A 693 -14.86 -23.03 -8.92
CA LEU A 693 -14.15 -24.25 -8.52
C LEU A 693 -14.27 -25.36 -9.57
N ASP A 694 -15.47 -25.57 -10.12
CA ASP A 694 -15.72 -26.66 -11.07
C ASP A 694 -15.18 -26.35 -12.49
N ASN A 695 -15.18 -25.08 -12.90
CA ASN A 695 -14.64 -24.65 -14.20
C ASN A 695 -13.13 -24.35 -14.19
N ASN A 696 -12.34 -25.06 -13.37
CA ASN A 696 -10.87 -24.96 -13.43
C ASN A 696 -10.28 -25.84 -14.55
N ILE A 697 -10.48 -25.40 -15.78
CA ILE A 697 -10.00 -26.06 -17.01
C ILE A 697 -8.73 -25.35 -17.50
N PHE A 698 -7.72 -26.12 -17.90
CA PHE A 698 -6.40 -25.61 -18.27
C PHE A 698 -5.72 -26.44 -19.37
N LEU A 699 -4.63 -25.90 -19.93
CA LEU A 699 -3.86 -26.51 -21.02
C LEU A 699 -2.46 -26.94 -20.55
N PHE A 700 -2.05 -28.16 -20.94
CA PHE A 700 -0.67 -28.65 -20.87
C PHE A 700 -0.33 -29.47 -22.12
N ASP A 701 0.84 -29.23 -22.74
CA ASP A 701 1.27 -29.80 -24.04
C ASP A 701 0.15 -29.94 -25.08
N SER A 702 -0.58 -28.85 -25.31
CA SER A 702 -1.73 -28.77 -26.24
C SER A 702 -2.95 -29.65 -25.90
N GLN A 703 -2.94 -30.37 -24.77
CA GLN A 703 -4.08 -31.12 -24.23
C GLN A 703 -4.80 -30.33 -23.12
N TYR A 704 -6.14 -30.47 -23.06
CA TYR A 704 -6.97 -29.83 -22.06
C TYR A 704 -7.27 -30.78 -20.89
N TYR A 705 -7.23 -30.26 -19.68
CA TYR A 705 -7.52 -30.97 -18.44
C TYR A 705 -8.43 -30.13 -17.54
N GLN A 706 -9.21 -30.78 -16.70
CA GLN A 706 -10.06 -30.16 -15.68
C GLN A 706 -9.63 -30.64 -14.30
N GLN A 707 -9.44 -29.71 -13.35
CA GLN A 707 -9.30 -30.07 -11.93
C GLN A 707 -10.69 -30.33 -11.32
N VAL A 708 -10.94 -31.57 -10.87
CA VAL A 708 -12.22 -31.97 -10.28
C VAL A 708 -12.25 -31.83 -8.76
N LYS A 709 -11.07 -31.74 -8.11
CA LYS A 709 -10.90 -31.67 -6.66
C LYS A 709 -9.84 -30.64 -6.28
N GLY A 710 -10.20 -29.75 -5.38
CA GLY A 710 -9.31 -28.74 -4.82
C GLY A 710 -9.35 -27.40 -5.54
N ILE A 711 -8.87 -26.36 -4.86
CA ILE A 711 -8.87 -24.99 -5.34
C ILE A 711 -7.66 -24.75 -6.25
N ALA A 712 -7.91 -24.15 -7.42
CA ALA A 712 -6.88 -23.74 -8.37
C ALA A 712 -5.78 -22.85 -7.73
N MET A 713 -4.55 -23.38 -7.63
CA MET A 713 -3.37 -22.60 -7.20
C MET A 713 -3.01 -21.55 -8.26
N GLY A 714 -3.57 -20.35 -8.09
CA GLY A 714 -3.44 -19.23 -9.03
C GLY A 714 -4.70 -18.36 -9.13
N SER A 715 -5.86 -18.85 -8.69
CA SER A 715 -7.10 -18.05 -8.65
C SER A 715 -7.09 -17.02 -7.52
N SER A 716 -7.56 -15.80 -7.80
CA SER A 716 -7.44 -14.67 -6.87
C SER A 716 -8.20 -14.82 -5.54
N PHE A 717 -9.27 -15.61 -5.51
CA PHE A 717 -10.05 -15.87 -4.30
C PHE A 717 -9.53 -17.02 -3.45
N ALA A 718 -8.58 -17.82 -3.95
CA ALA A 718 -8.17 -19.07 -3.32
C ALA A 718 -7.69 -18.87 -1.87
N PRO A 719 -6.88 -17.86 -1.52
CA PRO A 719 -6.47 -17.64 -0.14
C PRO A 719 -7.64 -17.30 0.80
N THR A 720 -8.64 -16.57 0.32
CA THR A 720 -9.82 -16.19 1.10
C THR A 720 -10.72 -17.41 1.35
N ILE A 721 -11.02 -18.20 0.30
CA ILE A 721 -11.80 -19.43 0.44
C ILE A 721 -11.10 -20.43 1.36
N ALA A 722 -9.79 -20.65 1.21
CA ALA A 722 -9.04 -21.55 2.05
C ALA A 722 -9.09 -21.14 3.54
N ASN A 723 -8.83 -19.86 3.84
CA ASN A 723 -8.88 -19.36 5.22
C ASN A 723 -10.27 -19.45 5.86
N LEU A 724 -11.35 -19.19 5.10
CA LEU A 724 -12.73 -19.33 5.58
C LEU A 724 -13.15 -20.79 5.73
N THR A 725 -12.65 -21.68 4.87
CA THR A 725 -12.94 -23.12 4.95
C THR A 725 -12.29 -23.76 6.17
N ILE A 726 -10.99 -23.47 6.42
CA ILE A 726 -10.33 -23.93 7.64
C ILE A 726 -10.91 -23.23 8.87
N GLY A 727 -11.27 -21.94 8.78
CA GLY A 727 -11.99 -21.22 9.84
C GLY A 727 -13.32 -21.87 10.22
N TYR A 728 -14.04 -22.45 9.26
CA TYR A 728 -15.27 -23.21 9.52
C TYR A 728 -14.99 -24.55 10.22
N LEU A 729 -13.91 -25.26 9.84
CA LEU A 729 -13.48 -26.47 10.54
C LEU A 729 -13.02 -26.16 11.98
N GLU A 730 -12.35 -25.02 12.20
CA GLU A 730 -11.92 -24.55 13.53
C GLU A 730 -13.11 -24.36 14.49
N ILE A 731 -14.29 -23.96 14.00
CA ILE A 731 -15.51 -23.89 14.82
C ILE A 731 -15.93 -25.27 15.34
N GLN A 732 -15.71 -26.33 14.55
CA GLN A 732 -15.97 -27.71 14.97
C GLN A 732 -14.84 -28.25 15.87
N LEU A 733 -13.59 -27.82 15.63
CA LEU A 733 -12.44 -28.09 16.50
C LEU A 733 -12.73 -27.62 17.92
N TYR A 734 -13.11 -26.35 18.11
CA TYR A 734 -13.43 -25.82 19.44
C TYR A 734 -14.53 -26.65 20.12
N LYS A 735 -15.63 -26.98 19.43
CA LYS A 735 -16.69 -27.83 19.99
C LYS A 735 -16.20 -29.22 20.41
N LYS A 736 -15.36 -29.87 19.60
CA LYS A 736 -14.77 -31.19 19.92
C LYS A 736 -13.77 -31.11 21.07
N VAL A 737 -12.95 -30.07 21.13
CA VAL A 737 -12.02 -29.80 22.24
C VAL A 737 -12.80 -29.61 23.53
N ARG A 738 -13.86 -28.78 23.56
CA ARG A 738 -14.71 -28.63 24.76
C ARG A 738 -15.28 -29.95 25.25
N LYS A 739 -15.71 -30.84 24.35
CA LYS A 739 -16.28 -32.16 24.70
C LYS A 739 -15.22 -33.16 25.22
N LYS A 740 -14.00 -33.16 24.69
CA LYS A 740 -12.96 -34.16 25.02
C LYS A 740 -11.88 -33.68 26.01
N LEU A 741 -11.68 -32.38 26.15
CA LEU A 741 -10.57 -31.75 26.88
C LEU A 741 -11.03 -30.61 27.81
N GLY A 742 -12.35 -30.40 27.96
CA GLY A 742 -12.92 -29.39 28.85
C GLY A 742 -12.94 -27.96 28.27
N SER A 743 -13.64 -27.07 28.98
CA SER A 743 -13.84 -25.67 28.59
C SER A 743 -12.58 -24.81 28.70
N GLU A 744 -11.71 -25.06 29.68
CA GLU A 744 -10.48 -24.31 29.90
C GLU A 744 -9.52 -24.43 28.69
N ILE A 745 -9.22 -25.68 28.29
CA ILE A 745 -8.36 -25.96 27.15
C ILE A 745 -9.00 -25.43 25.85
N GLU A 746 -10.32 -25.51 25.71
CA GLU A 746 -11.02 -24.93 24.54
C GLU A 746 -10.84 -23.41 24.44
N SER A 747 -11.08 -22.68 25.54
CA SER A 747 -10.89 -21.23 25.59
C SER A 747 -9.44 -20.85 25.30
N TYR A 748 -8.48 -21.57 25.91
CA TYR A 748 -7.06 -21.37 25.66
C TYR A 748 -6.68 -21.54 24.18
N VAL A 749 -7.15 -22.63 23.55
CA VAL A 749 -6.89 -22.88 22.13
C VAL A 749 -7.55 -21.79 21.27
N ARG A 750 -8.78 -21.37 21.57
CA ARG A 750 -9.48 -20.30 20.82
C ARG A 750 -8.72 -18.97 20.84
N GLU A 751 -8.05 -18.64 21.94
CA GLU A 751 -7.27 -17.41 22.09
C GLU A 751 -5.84 -17.49 21.51
N ARG A 752 -5.23 -18.69 21.52
CA ARG A 752 -3.79 -18.87 21.21
C ARG A 752 -3.48 -19.74 20.00
N TRP A 753 -4.50 -20.25 19.31
CA TRP A 753 -4.36 -20.89 18.01
C TRP A 753 -4.17 -19.83 16.92
N TYR A 754 -2.98 -19.81 16.33
CA TYR A 754 -2.54 -18.78 15.40
C TYR A 754 -2.31 -19.39 14.02
N ARG A 755 -3.04 -18.94 12.99
CA ARG A 755 -2.95 -19.52 11.63
C ARG A 755 -2.75 -18.50 10.54
N TYR A 756 -1.75 -18.76 9.69
CA TYR A 756 -1.47 -18.05 8.46
C TYR A 756 -1.64 -19.01 7.28
N ILE A 757 -2.84 -19.03 6.67
CA ILE A 757 -3.20 -19.95 5.58
C ILE A 757 -3.12 -21.42 6.06
N ASP A 758 -2.02 -22.11 5.73
CA ASP A 758 -1.65 -23.51 6.04
C ASP A 758 -0.75 -23.64 7.27
N ASP A 759 0.17 -22.68 7.48
CA ASP A 759 1.04 -22.62 8.66
C ASP A 759 0.22 -22.29 9.92
N CYS A 760 0.17 -23.18 10.92
CA CYS A 760 -0.43 -22.95 12.24
C CYS A 760 0.61 -22.98 13.38
N GLN A 761 0.38 -22.23 14.44
CA GLN A 761 1.22 -22.15 15.64
C GLN A 761 0.37 -22.18 16.91
N LEU A 762 0.81 -22.95 17.90
CA LEU A 762 0.23 -23.02 19.23
C LEU A 762 1.34 -23.11 20.28
N ILE A 763 1.24 -22.33 21.35
CA ILE A 763 2.03 -22.54 22.57
C ILE A 763 1.18 -23.45 23.46
N TRP A 764 1.73 -24.55 23.98
CA TRP A 764 0.94 -25.56 24.68
C TRP A 764 1.45 -25.85 26.11
N PRO A 765 0.66 -25.57 27.16
CA PRO A 765 1.06 -25.81 28.55
C PRO A 765 0.56 -27.14 29.13
N PHE A 766 -0.43 -27.80 28.52
CA PHE A 766 -1.17 -28.91 29.15
C PHE A 766 -0.52 -30.30 29.00
N GLY A 767 0.80 -30.36 28.81
CA GLY A 767 1.56 -31.61 28.64
C GLY A 767 1.31 -32.36 27.31
N LEU A 768 2.10 -33.41 27.07
CA LEU A 768 2.10 -34.13 25.79
C LEU A 768 0.83 -34.98 25.57
N THR A 769 0.25 -35.55 26.62
CA THR A 769 -0.94 -36.42 26.54
C THR A 769 -2.14 -35.66 25.97
N HIS A 770 -2.50 -34.51 26.55
CA HIS A 770 -3.58 -33.66 26.03
C HIS A 770 -3.25 -33.11 24.63
N LEU A 771 -1.97 -32.88 24.30
CA LEU A 771 -1.56 -32.44 22.97
C LEU A 771 -1.78 -33.54 21.92
N ASN A 772 -1.56 -34.81 22.26
CA ASN A 772 -1.89 -35.96 21.41
C ASN A 772 -3.40 -36.01 21.16
N THR A 773 -4.23 -36.00 22.22
CA THR A 773 -5.69 -35.94 22.09
C THR A 773 -6.18 -34.76 21.25
N PHE A 774 -5.58 -33.58 21.39
CA PHE A 774 -5.86 -32.41 20.54
C PHE A 774 -5.49 -32.65 19.07
N THR A 775 -4.38 -33.34 18.82
CA THR A 775 -3.92 -33.69 17.48
C THR A 775 -4.85 -34.72 16.82
N ASP A 776 -5.33 -35.70 17.58
CA ASP A 776 -6.32 -36.67 17.10
C ASP A 776 -7.63 -35.97 16.71
N ILE A 777 -8.09 -35.02 17.54
CA ILE A 777 -9.27 -34.20 17.24
C ILE A 777 -9.09 -33.47 15.90
N LEU A 778 -7.92 -32.87 15.63
CA LEU A 778 -7.60 -32.21 14.35
C LEU A 778 -7.74 -33.17 13.16
N GLN A 779 -7.22 -34.40 13.24
CA GLN A 779 -7.36 -35.38 12.14
C GLN A 779 -8.83 -35.80 11.94
N THR A 780 -9.65 -35.84 12.99
CA THR A 780 -11.10 -36.15 12.85
C THR A 780 -11.96 -35.03 12.27
N LEU A 781 -11.41 -33.86 11.89
CA LEU A 781 -12.22 -32.74 11.40
C LEU A 781 -12.82 -32.99 10.01
N THR A 782 -12.06 -33.61 9.10
CA THR A 782 -12.52 -34.06 7.79
C THR A 782 -11.47 -35.01 7.18
N ALA A 783 -11.91 -36.10 6.55
CA ALA A 783 -11.01 -37.09 5.96
C ALA A 783 -10.07 -36.53 4.87
N SER A 784 -10.39 -35.36 4.29
CA SER A 784 -9.57 -34.77 3.23
C SER A 784 -8.44 -33.84 3.71
N ILE A 785 -8.44 -33.38 4.96
CA ILE A 785 -7.47 -32.39 5.45
C ILE A 785 -6.61 -33.03 6.55
N VAL A 786 -5.32 -33.19 6.25
CA VAL A 786 -4.34 -33.80 7.17
C VAL A 786 -3.43 -32.73 7.75
N PHE A 787 -3.33 -32.70 9.08
CA PHE A 787 -2.40 -31.84 9.81
C PHE A 787 -1.10 -32.60 10.11
N VAL A 788 0.05 -31.99 9.84
CA VAL A 788 1.39 -32.51 10.19
C VAL A 788 1.92 -31.68 11.35
N ARG A 789 2.30 -32.31 12.46
CA ARG A 789 2.64 -31.65 13.72
C ARG A 789 4.15 -31.74 14.01
N ASP A 790 4.77 -30.59 14.27
CA ASP A 790 6.12 -30.48 14.84
C ASP A 790 6.06 -29.91 16.27
N ILE A 791 6.90 -30.43 17.17
CA ILE A 791 6.97 -30.02 18.58
C ILE A 791 8.42 -29.71 18.98
N SER A 792 8.64 -28.69 19.82
CA SER A 792 9.92 -28.47 20.51
C SER A 792 9.74 -27.78 21.86
N ASN A 793 10.55 -28.16 22.85
CA ASN A 793 10.69 -27.48 24.14
C ASN A 793 11.76 -26.36 24.14
N ILE A 794 12.56 -26.22 23.08
CA ILE A 794 13.67 -25.25 23.01
C ILE A 794 13.42 -24.17 21.94
N LYS A 795 13.14 -24.57 20.69
CA LYS A 795 13.04 -23.65 19.55
C LYS A 795 12.21 -24.25 18.42
N LEU A 796 11.38 -23.43 17.77
CA LEU A 796 10.55 -23.88 16.65
C LEU A 796 10.38 -22.75 15.61
N PRO A 797 10.49 -23.04 14.30
CA PRO A 797 10.24 -22.04 13.27
C PRO A 797 8.74 -21.86 13.00
N TYR A 798 8.30 -20.62 12.82
CA TYR A 798 6.97 -20.29 12.29
C TYR A 798 7.10 -19.09 11.35
N LEU A 799 6.57 -19.22 10.12
CA LEU A 799 6.76 -18.24 9.05
C LEU A 799 8.25 -17.92 8.80
N ASN A 800 8.66 -16.68 9.08
CA ASN A 800 10.01 -16.15 8.99
C ASN A 800 10.65 -15.87 10.38
N ILE A 801 10.06 -16.42 11.43
CA ILE A 801 10.44 -16.20 12.84
C ILE A 801 10.87 -17.54 13.44
N MET A 802 11.97 -17.54 14.19
CA MET A 802 12.37 -18.64 15.05
C MET A 802 11.95 -18.29 16.48
N LEU A 803 10.98 -19.00 17.02
CA LEU A 803 10.58 -18.95 18.43
C LEU A 803 11.64 -19.69 19.25
N LYS A 804 12.04 -19.14 20.40
CA LYS A 804 13.01 -19.74 21.31
C LYS A 804 12.58 -19.52 22.75
N ILE A 805 12.55 -20.58 23.55
CA ILE A 805 12.35 -20.48 25.00
C ILE A 805 13.71 -20.28 25.65
N LYS A 806 13.85 -19.23 26.47
CA LYS A 806 15.03 -19.00 27.32
C LYS A 806 14.61 -18.31 28.61
N LYS A 807 15.09 -18.81 29.76
CA LYS A 807 14.81 -18.22 31.09
C LYS A 807 13.32 -17.89 31.25
N ASN A 808 12.45 -18.84 30.91
CA ASN A 808 10.98 -18.71 30.99
C ASN A 808 10.39 -17.52 30.19
N GLN A 809 11.09 -17.08 29.14
CA GLN A 809 10.64 -16.05 28.20
C GLN A 809 10.76 -16.50 26.74
N LEU A 810 9.84 -15.98 25.92
CA LEU A 810 9.83 -16.17 24.48
C LEU A 810 10.73 -15.15 23.75
N GLU A 811 11.90 -15.59 23.31
CA GLU A 811 12.76 -14.84 22.39
C GLU A 811 12.39 -15.13 20.92
N PHE A 812 12.45 -14.08 20.09
CA PHE A 812 12.32 -14.18 18.63
C PHE A 812 13.65 -13.90 17.93
N ASP A 813 13.94 -14.68 16.90
CA ASP A 813 15.09 -14.55 15.99
C ASP A 813 14.63 -14.74 14.52
N MET A 814 15.46 -14.40 13.53
CA MET A 814 15.17 -14.69 12.12
C MET A 814 15.22 -16.20 11.86
N TYR A 815 14.20 -16.74 11.20
CA TYR A 815 14.26 -18.05 10.55
C TYR A 815 14.48 -17.90 9.04
N TYR A 816 15.37 -18.72 8.50
CA TYR A 816 15.61 -18.88 7.08
C TYR A 816 15.56 -20.38 6.79
N LYS A 817 14.84 -20.78 5.72
CA LYS A 817 14.78 -22.18 5.28
C LYS A 817 16.17 -22.58 4.74
N PRO A 818 16.61 -23.85 4.84
CA PRO A 818 17.95 -24.27 4.42
C PRO A 818 18.30 -23.86 2.98
N THR A 819 17.34 -23.89 2.06
CA THR A 819 17.51 -23.48 0.66
C THR A 819 17.44 -21.95 0.43
N GLN A 820 17.63 -21.12 1.45
CA GLN A 820 17.62 -19.65 1.31
C GLN A 820 18.94 -19.13 0.73
N THR A 821 18.96 -18.86 -0.58
CA THR A 821 20.14 -18.37 -1.33
C THR A 821 20.56 -16.94 -1.01
N PHE A 822 19.73 -16.17 -0.31
CA PHE A 822 19.88 -14.72 -0.12
C PHE A 822 20.11 -13.92 -1.43
N ALA A 823 19.56 -14.41 -2.55
CA ALA A 823 19.63 -13.78 -3.87
C ALA A 823 18.82 -12.46 -3.98
N TYR A 824 19.19 -11.47 -3.17
CA TYR A 824 18.68 -10.11 -3.27
C TYR A 824 18.99 -9.51 -4.65
N LEU A 825 18.21 -8.50 -5.05
CA LEU A 825 18.38 -7.79 -6.31
C LEU A 825 19.82 -7.29 -6.47
N HIS A 826 20.55 -7.79 -7.48
CA HIS A 826 21.93 -7.40 -7.75
C HIS A 826 22.05 -5.88 -8.02
N PHE A 827 23.05 -5.23 -7.42
CA PHE A 827 23.17 -3.77 -7.45
C PHE A 827 23.32 -3.19 -8.86
N HIS A 828 23.93 -3.93 -9.79
CA HIS A 828 24.10 -3.53 -11.19
C HIS A 828 22.87 -3.74 -12.09
N SER A 829 21.73 -4.18 -11.53
CA SER A 829 20.50 -4.32 -12.32
C SER A 829 19.93 -2.96 -12.76
N ALA A 830 19.29 -2.93 -13.94
CA ALA A 830 18.57 -1.79 -14.52
C ALA A 830 17.25 -1.45 -13.79
N HIS A 831 17.28 -1.40 -12.46
CA HIS A 831 16.20 -0.90 -11.61
C HIS A 831 16.41 0.57 -11.22
N PRO A 832 15.34 1.34 -10.98
CA PRO A 832 15.43 2.70 -10.43
C PRO A 832 16.31 2.76 -9.17
N ARG A 833 17.23 3.74 -9.12
CA ARG A 833 18.22 3.89 -8.03
C ARG A 833 17.59 3.90 -6.63
N TYR A 834 16.38 4.46 -6.47
CA TYR A 834 15.68 4.52 -5.17
C TYR A 834 15.20 3.14 -4.67
N ILE A 835 14.92 2.18 -5.57
CA ILE A 835 14.53 0.81 -5.17
C ILE A 835 15.76 0.13 -4.57
N LYS A 836 16.88 0.14 -5.30
CA LYS A 836 18.16 -0.43 -4.86
C LYS A 836 18.61 0.18 -3.53
N ARG A 837 18.60 1.51 -3.40
CA ARG A 837 18.94 2.21 -2.13
C ARG A 837 18.02 1.88 -0.95
N ARG A 838 16.77 1.46 -1.18
CA ARG A 838 15.83 1.09 -0.10
C ARG A 838 15.98 -0.35 0.42
N ILE A 839 16.56 -1.26 -0.36
CA ILE A 839 16.65 -2.69 0.02
C ILE A 839 17.40 -2.91 1.35
N PRO A 840 18.61 -2.35 1.57
CA PRO A 840 19.32 -2.51 2.85
C PRO A 840 18.51 -1.99 4.06
N TYR A 841 17.80 -0.87 3.90
CA TYR A 841 16.97 -0.27 4.93
C TYR A 841 15.75 -1.13 5.28
N ILE A 842 15.08 -1.71 4.28
CA ILE A 842 13.93 -2.60 4.50
C ILE A 842 14.37 -3.90 5.19
N LEU A 843 15.47 -4.51 4.77
CA LEU A 843 16.00 -5.73 5.38
C LEU A 843 16.41 -5.51 6.84
N ALA A 844 17.13 -4.41 7.12
CA ALA A 844 17.53 -4.07 8.48
C ALA A 844 16.33 -3.72 9.37
N ILE A 845 15.26 -3.11 8.83
CA ILE A 845 13.99 -2.93 9.55
C ILE A 845 13.41 -4.29 9.96
N ILE A 846 13.28 -5.24 9.03
CA ILE A 846 12.69 -6.56 9.29
C ILE A 846 13.46 -7.27 10.41
N ILE A 847 14.79 -7.27 10.34
CA ILE A 847 15.67 -7.84 11.38
C ILE A 847 15.46 -7.14 12.73
N CYS A 848 15.41 -5.81 12.76
CA CYS A 848 15.22 -5.06 14.01
C CYS A 848 13.81 -5.21 14.60
N SER A 849 12.80 -5.49 13.79
CA SER A 849 11.42 -5.74 14.22
C SER A 849 11.20 -7.16 14.75
N ILE A 850 11.82 -8.18 14.15
CA ILE A 850 11.68 -9.58 14.57
C ILE A 850 12.64 -9.93 15.72
N VAL A 851 13.92 -9.60 15.60
CA VAL A 851 14.94 -10.13 16.52
C VAL A 851 14.88 -9.40 17.86
N SER A 852 14.44 -10.12 18.90
CA SER A 852 14.25 -9.55 20.24
C SER A 852 15.58 -9.28 20.95
N SER A 853 16.53 -10.23 20.92
CA SER A 853 17.83 -10.09 21.60
C SER A 853 18.77 -9.09 20.90
N LYS A 854 19.30 -8.12 21.66
CA LYS A 854 20.25 -7.10 21.15
C LYS A 854 21.54 -7.74 20.59
N LYS A 855 22.09 -8.77 21.24
CA LYS A 855 23.31 -9.49 20.81
C LYS A 855 23.08 -10.22 19.47
N VAL A 856 21.96 -10.94 19.37
CA VAL A 856 21.59 -11.67 18.14
C VAL A 856 21.29 -10.69 17.00
N ARG A 857 20.58 -9.59 17.26
CA ARG A 857 20.27 -8.55 16.26
C ARG A 857 21.55 -7.96 15.63
N ARG A 858 22.58 -7.66 16.44
CA ARG A 858 23.90 -7.21 15.94
C ARG A 858 24.60 -8.27 15.08
N ARG A 859 24.39 -9.57 15.31
CA ARG A 859 24.90 -10.64 14.45
C ARG A 859 24.12 -10.69 13.12
N ARG A 860 22.78 -10.71 13.17
CA ARG A 860 21.91 -10.72 11.98
C ARG A 860 22.15 -9.54 11.04
N LEU A 861 22.42 -8.35 11.56
CA LEU A 861 22.76 -7.18 10.74
C LEU A 861 24.12 -7.31 10.05
N ARG A 862 25.10 -8.03 10.65
CA ARG A 862 26.39 -8.35 10.01
C ARG A 862 26.22 -9.42 8.92
N GLU A 863 25.47 -10.49 9.20
CA GLU A 863 25.08 -11.51 8.22
C GLU A 863 24.40 -10.86 6.99
N MET A 864 23.40 -10.00 7.23
CA MET A 864 22.72 -9.22 6.18
C MET A 864 23.68 -8.34 5.37
N ALA A 865 24.65 -7.69 6.02
CA ALA A 865 25.64 -6.87 5.32
C ALA A 865 26.54 -7.72 4.41
N GLN A 866 26.95 -8.91 4.85
CA GLN A 866 27.72 -9.87 4.03
C GLN A 866 26.92 -10.31 2.80
N TYR A 867 25.65 -10.73 2.97
CA TYR A 867 24.79 -11.09 1.84
C TYR A 867 24.60 -9.93 0.85
N LEU A 868 24.44 -8.69 1.33
CA LEU A 868 24.33 -7.52 0.45
C LEU A 868 25.65 -7.21 -0.29
N ARG A 869 26.82 -7.40 0.34
CA ARG A 869 28.12 -7.30 -0.35
C ARG A 869 28.26 -8.31 -1.48
N ALA A 870 27.87 -9.57 -1.26
CA ALA A 870 27.86 -10.61 -2.30
C ALA A 870 26.94 -10.26 -3.50
N ARG A 871 25.97 -9.34 -3.30
CA ARG A 871 25.10 -8.80 -4.36
C ARG A 871 25.55 -7.43 -4.89
N GLN A 872 26.83 -7.10 -4.66
CA GLN A 872 27.54 -5.90 -5.12
C GLN A 872 27.01 -4.56 -4.56
N TYR A 873 26.41 -4.56 -3.36
CA TYR A 873 25.98 -3.32 -2.71
C TYR A 873 27.16 -2.55 -2.09
N PRO A 874 27.26 -1.22 -2.30
CA PRO A 874 28.29 -0.39 -1.67
C PRO A 874 28.21 -0.42 -0.13
N LEU A 875 29.35 -0.65 0.53
CA LEU A 875 29.48 -0.69 1.99
C LEU A 875 28.88 0.53 2.70
N ARG A 876 29.16 1.73 2.21
CA ARG A 876 28.65 3.00 2.79
C ARG A 876 27.11 2.98 2.87
N LEU A 877 26.44 2.60 1.77
CA LEU A 877 24.98 2.50 1.69
C LEU A 877 24.37 1.48 2.67
N ILE A 878 25.05 0.35 2.92
CA ILE A 878 24.62 -0.66 3.89
C ILE A 878 24.74 -0.09 5.31
N ASN A 879 25.88 0.51 5.63
CA ASN A 879 26.15 1.07 6.96
C ASN A 879 25.21 2.24 7.30
N ASP A 880 24.94 3.13 6.34
CA ASP A 880 24.01 4.25 6.51
C ASP A 880 22.58 3.77 6.78
N ALA A 881 22.14 2.71 6.08
CA ALA A 881 20.84 2.10 6.31
C ALA A 881 20.70 1.50 7.72
N ILE A 882 21.75 0.89 8.25
CA ILE A 882 21.80 0.36 9.63
C ILE A 882 21.77 1.52 10.65
N LYS A 883 22.58 2.57 10.44
CA LYS A 883 22.63 3.76 11.31
C LYS A 883 21.26 4.46 11.42
N LEU A 884 20.57 4.65 10.29
CA LEU A 884 19.27 5.32 10.21
C LEU A 884 18.17 4.66 11.07
N ILE A 885 18.24 3.34 11.26
CA ILE A 885 17.25 2.60 12.07
C ILE A 885 17.54 2.76 13.57
N GLY A 886 18.81 2.82 13.96
CA GLY A 886 19.21 3.13 15.34
C GLY A 886 18.67 4.48 15.83
N GLN A 887 18.48 5.44 14.92
CA GLN A 887 17.98 6.78 15.22
C GLN A 887 16.44 6.92 15.16
N ARG A 888 15.74 6.11 14.36
CA ARG A 888 14.30 6.28 14.06
C ARG A 888 13.36 5.27 14.75
N GLY A 889 13.92 4.26 15.42
CA GLY A 889 13.14 3.20 16.07
C GLY A 889 12.53 2.21 15.07
N THR A 890 11.95 1.13 15.60
CA THR A 890 11.45 -0.04 14.82
C THR A 890 10.08 0.17 14.18
N ALA A 891 9.56 1.39 14.15
CA ALA A 891 8.20 1.69 13.69
C ALA A 891 8.09 1.61 12.15
N VAL A 892 7.55 0.50 11.64
CA VAL A 892 7.10 0.37 10.24
C VAL A 892 5.79 1.15 10.06
N GLY A 893 5.91 2.48 10.05
CA GLY A 893 4.82 3.39 9.77
C GLY A 893 4.80 3.76 8.29
N CYS A 894 4.12 2.97 7.46
CA CYS A 894 3.70 3.46 6.15
C CYS A 894 2.56 4.46 6.38
N ALA A 895 2.91 5.69 6.74
CA ALA A 895 1.97 6.78 6.90
C ALA A 895 1.35 7.09 5.52
N SER A 896 0.22 6.44 5.24
CA SER A 896 -0.67 6.81 4.14
C SER A 896 -1.20 8.20 4.44
N LYS A 897 -0.46 9.23 3.98
CA LYS A 897 -1.05 10.53 3.70
C LYS A 897 -2.13 10.27 2.67
N SER A 898 -3.38 10.18 3.10
CA SER A 898 -4.54 10.19 2.24
C SER A 898 -4.56 11.56 1.54
N SER A 899 -3.91 11.65 0.39
CA SER A 899 -4.04 12.80 -0.49
C SER A 899 -5.51 12.90 -0.88
N GLN A 900 -6.16 14.01 -0.52
CA GLN A 900 -7.52 14.30 -1.00
C GLN A 900 -7.55 14.57 -2.52
N GLN A 901 -6.37 14.73 -3.13
CA GLN A 901 -6.16 14.85 -4.58
C GLN A 901 -6.31 13.51 -5.31
N ARG A 902 -6.98 13.54 -6.46
CA ARG A 902 -6.98 12.50 -7.49
C ARG A 902 -5.59 12.42 -8.14
N VAL A 903 -5.07 11.21 -8.30
CA VAL A 903 -3.70 11.01 -8.82
C VAL A 903 -3.73 10.81 -10.34
N LEU A 904 -3.03 11.67 -11.06
CA LEU A 904 -2.76 11.56 -12.49
C LEU A 904 -1.47 10.74 -12.66
N ASN A 905 -1.62 9.43 -12.86
CA ASN A 905 -0.47 8.54 -13.04
C ASN A 905 0.20 8.81 -14.40
N PHE A 906 1.53 8.97 -14.39
CA PHE A 906 2.40 8.99 -15.57
C PHE A 906 3.10 7.61 -15.70
N PRO A 907 2.53 6.65 -16.44
CA PRO A 907 3.07 5.31 -16.55
C PRO A 907 4.16 5.24 -17.64
N ILE A 908 5.40 5.05 -17.23
CA ILE A 908 6.56 4.97 -18.14
C ILE A 908 7.36 3.69 -17.88
N ILE A 909 7.76 3.01 -18.96
CA ILE A 909 8.68 1.87 -18.84
C ILE A 909 10.06 2.41 -18.43
N PHE A 910 10.55 1.93 -17.29
CA PHE A 910 11.83 2.39 -16.77
C PHE A 910 12.98 1.86 -17.64
N ASN A 911 13.66 2.79 -18.30
CA ASN A 911 14.92 2.56 -18.99
C ASN A 911 15.86 3.71 -18.67
N GLN A 912 17.03 3.42 -18.11
CA GLN A 912 18.02 4.43 -17.71
C GLN A 912 18.68 5.13 -18.92
N ASN A 913 18.50 4.58 -20.13
CA ASN A 913 19.03 5.11 -21.39
C ASN A 913 17.98 5.93 -22.16
N ASN A 914 16.74 6.02 -21.65
CA ASN A 914 15.70 6.87 -22.23
C ASN A 914 15.70 8.26 -21.56
N TYR A 915 15.26 9.27 -22.32
CA TYR A 915 14.87 10.55 -21.75
C TYR A 915 13.73 10.37 -20.72
N ASP A 916 13.80 11.08 -19.60
CA ASP A 916 12.79 11.07 -18.56
C ASP A 916 12.03 12.41 -18.57
N PRO A 917 10.83 12.50 -19.19
CA PRO A 917 10.04 13.74 -19.21
C PRO A 917 9.33 14.03 -17.88
N TYR A 918 9.48 13.18 -16.86
CA TYR A 918 8.77 13.38 -15.59
C TYR A 918 9.16 14.66 -14.81
N PRO A 919 10.41 15.19 -14.84
CA PRO A 919 10.73 16.48 -14.23
C PRO A 919 9.87 17.62 -14.81
N PHE A 920 9.75 17.70 -16.15
CA PHE A 920 8.85 18.65 -16.82
C PHE A 920 7.40 18.47 -16.37
N VAL A 921 6.89 17.22 -16.36
CA VAL A 921 5.53 16.93 -15.85
C VAL A 921 5.37 17.35 -14.38
N TYR A 922 6.38 17.17 -13.54
CA TYR A 922 6.32 17.52 -12.12
C TYR A 922 6.30 19.04 -11.88
N GLU A 923 7.04 19.80 -12.67
CA GLU A 923 7.16 21.25 -12.55
C GLU A 923 6.04 22.01 -13.26
N GLN A 924 5.69 21.60 -14.49
CA GLN A 924 4.78 22.34 -15.37
C GLN A 924 3.30 21.94 -15.19
N LEU A 925 2.99 20.69 -14.83
CA LEU A 925 1.58 20.26 -14.64
C LEU A 925 0.85 21.08 -13.55
N PRO A 926 1.43 21.38 -12.37
CA PRO A 926 0.76 22.21 -11.37
C PRO A 926 0.46 23.64 -11.86
N LEU A 927 1.33 24.19 -12.72
CA LEU A 927 1.15 25.51 -13.33
C LEU A 927 0.03 25.47 -14.37
N ALA A 928 0.03 24.47 -15.25
CA ALA A 928 -0.99 24.27 -16.27
C ALA A 928 -2.38 24.01 -15.68
N LEU A 929 -2.47 23.24 -14.58
CA LEU A 929 -3.73 23.00 -13.86
C LEU A 929 -4.30 24.26 -13.17
N GLY A 930 -3.46 25.21 -12.79
CA GLY A 930 -3.87 26.36 -11.98
C GLY A 930 -4.26 25.98 -10.54
N GLU A 931 -4.44 26.99 -9.68
CA GLU A 931 -4.55 26.77 -8.22
C GLU A 931 -5.77 25.92 -7.80
N THR A 932 -6.86 25.94 -8.57
CA THR A 932 -8.09 25.20 -8.29
C THR A 932 -7.96 23.72 -8.64
N ARG A 933 -7.53 23.38 -9.87
CA ARG A 933 -7.34 21.98 -10.27
C ARG A 933 -6.10 21.36 -9.63
N ALA A 934 -5.04 22.11 -9.31
CA ALA A 934 -3.90 21.61 -8.54
C ALA A 934 -4.25 21.21 -7.09
N LYS A 935 -5.33 21.76 -6.50
CA LYS A 935 -5.89 21.27 -5.22
C LYS A 935 -6.69 19.96 -5.38
N LYS A 936 -7.21 19.68 -6.59
CA LYS A 936 -7.98 18.46 -6.93
C LYS A 936 -7.11 17.32 -7.50
N PHE A 937 -6.05 17.63 -8.23
CA PHE A 937 -5.25 16.67 -9.00
C PHE A 937 -3.76 16.78 -8.68
N VAL A 938 -3.02 15.67 -8.81
CA VAL A 938 -1.56 15.63 -8.64
C VAL A 938 -0.91 14.64 -9.62
N GLY A 939 0.13 15.07 -10.33
CA GLY A 939 0.94 14.20 -11.19
C GLY A 939 1.79 13.22 -10.38
N ARG A 940 1.88 11.96 -10.83
CA ARG A 940 2.71 10.94 -10.16
C ARG A 940 3.37 10.00 -11.15
N LYS A 941 4.70 9.90 -11.11
CA LYS A 941 5.44 8.89 -11.88
C LYS A 941 5.10 7.47 -11.43
N VAL A 942 4.81 6.61 -12.40
CA VAL A 942 4.68 5.16 -12.21
C VAL A 942 5.70 4.46 -13.12
N ASN A 943 6.83 4.06 -12.53
CA ASN A 943 7.86 3.28 -13.23
C ASN A 943 7.37 1.84 -13.42
N LEU A 944 7.10 1.46 -14.67
CA LEU A 944 6.86 0.07 -15.07
C LEU A 944 8.22 -0.59 -15.29
N LEU A 945 8.48 -1.71 -14.62
CA LEU A 945 9.76 -2.41 -14.77
C LEU A 945 9.75 -3.29 -16.03
N PRO A 946 10.85 -3.33 -16.81
CA PRO A 946 10.99 -4.30 -17.90
C PRO A 946 10.98 -5.76 -17.40
N PRO A 947 10.84 -6.75 -18.30
CA PRO A 947 10.98 -8.16 -17.94
C PRO A 947 12.33 -8.45 -17.27
N ASN A 948 12.29 -9.16 -16.16
CA ASN A 948 13.46 -9.69 -15.46
C ASN A 948 13.87 -11.07 -16.02
N LEU A 949 15.05 -11.57 -15.62
CA LEU A 949 15.57 -12.86 -16.10
C LEU A 949 14.60 -14.02 -15.87
N LYS A 950 13.91 -14.08 -14.72
CA LYS A 950 12.87 -15.10 -14.48
C LYS A 950 11.78 -15.05 -15.57
N ARG A 951 11.25 -13.87 -15.90
CA ARG A 951 10.21 -13.71 -16.94
C ARG A 951 10.74 -13.95 -18.37
N LEU A 952 12.05 -13.86 -18.59
CA LEU A 952 12.67 -14.06 -19.91
C LEU A 952 13.08 -15.52 -20.15
N LEU A 953 13.49 -16.24 -19.10
CA LEU A 953 13.98 -17.63 -19.15
C LEU A 953 12.91 -18.68 -18.83
N THR A 954 11.96 -18.38 -17.93
CA THR A 954 10.90 -19.33 -17.56
C THR A 954 9.62 -19.09 -18.36
N SER A 955 8.88 -20.16 -18.64
CA SER A 955 7.59 -20.12 -19.36
C SER A 955 6.55 -20.95 -18.61
N SER A 956 5.33 -20.42 -18.49
CA SER A 956 4.15 -21.20 -18.05
C SER A 956 3.51 -22.00 -19.19
N ARG A 957 3.88 -21.70 -20.45
CA ARG A 957 3.42 -22.41 -21.64
C ARG A 957 4.47 -23.44 -22.05
N PHE A 958 4.04 -24.68 -22.21
CA PHE A 958 4.88 -25.83 -22.52
C PHE A 958 4.39 -26.55 -23.77
N TYR A 959 5.33 -27.04 -24.57
CA TYR A 959 5.11 -27.75 -25.84
C TYR A 959 6.19 -28.83 -25.96
N HIS A 960 5.84 -30.10 -25.79
CA HIS A 960 6.76 -31.23 -25.88
C HIS A 960 6.78 -31.81 -27.29
N HIS A 961 5.74 -32.58 -27.61
CA HIS A 961 5.55 -33.25 -28.91
C HIS A 961 4.70 -32.39 -29.85
N SER A 962 3.92 -31.45 -29.32
CA SER A 962 3.12 -30.53 -30.11
C SER A 962 3.96 -29.34 -30.63
N GLN A 963 3.76 -28.95 -31.88
CA GLN A 963 4.28 -27.66 -32.36
C GLN A 963 3.49 -26.52 -31.68
N PRO A 964 4.12 -25.35 -31.41
CA PRO A 964 3.36 -24.16 -31.05
C PRO A 964 2.31 -23.88 -32.14
N PRO A 965 1.08 -23.45 -31.78
CA PRO A 965 -0.06 -23.45 -32.68
C PRO A 965 0.28 -22.72 -33.98
N CYS A 966 0.05 -23.40 -35.10
CA CYS A 966 0.37 -22.89 -36.43
C CYS A 966 -0.19 -21.47 -36.59
N LYS A 967 0.64 -20.60 -37.18
CA LYS A 967 0.32 -19.17 -37.40
C LYS A 967 -0.78 -18.92 -38.45
N LEU A 968 -1.54 -19.96 -38.80
CA LEU A 968 -2.53 -19.98 -39.86
C LEU A 968 -3.93 -19.64 -39.32
N PRO A 969 -4.84 -19.13 -40.17
CA PRO A 969 -6.25 -19.04 -39.82
C PRO A 969 -6.84 -20.41 -39.49
N SER A 970 -7.67 -20.46 -38.45
CA SER A 970 -8.38 -21.65 -37.99
C SER A 970 -9.88 -21.46 -38.15
N SER A 971 -10.60 -22.45 -38.69
CA SER A 971 -12.06 -22.41 -38.76
C SER A 971 -12.67 -22.44 -37.36
N CYS A 972 -13.70 -21.60 -37.12
CA CYS A 972 -14.47 -21.65 -35.87
C CYS A 972 -15.42 -22.87 -35.78
N GLN A 973 -15.48 -23.70 -36.82
CA GLN A 973 -16.33 -24.91 -36.97
C GLN A 973 -17.85 -24.71 -36.86
N ARG A 974 -18.33 -23.47 -36.76
CA ARG A 974 -19.77 -23.17 -36.88
C ARG A 974 -20.20 -23.33 -38.35
N ARG A 975 -21.20 -24.20 -38.61
CA ARG A 975 -21.81 -24.36 -39.95
C ARG A 975 -22.19 -22.97 -40.52
N GLY A 976 -21.86 -22.71 -41.79
CA GLY A 976 -22.20 -21.47 -42.49
C GLY A 976 -21.43 -20.20 -42.09
N CYS A 977 -20.32 -20.27 -41.35
CA CYS A 977 -19.61 -19.05 -40.90
C CYS A 977 -18.92 -18.26 -42.03
N ARG A 978 -19.65 -17.28 -42.60
CA ARG A 978 -19.19 -16.37 -43.67
C ARG A 978 -18.02 -15.44 -43.29
N THR A 979 -17.61 -15.39 -42.03
CA THR A 979 -16.45 -14.58 -41.59
C THR A 979 -15.15 -15.37 -41.69
N CYS A 980 -15.12 -16.65 -41.28
CA CYS A 980 -13.89 -17.46 -41.33
C CYS A 980 -13.41 -17.65 -42.77
N SER A 981 -14.32 -17.84 -43.74
CA SER A 981 -13.99 -17.96 -45.16
C SER A 981 -13.41 -16.69 -45.81
N ARG A 982 -13.40 -15.56 -45.09
CA ARG A 982 -12.74 -14.31 -45.53
C ARG A 982 -11.34 -14.13 -44.95
N ILE A 983 -10.94 -14.94 -43.97
CA ILE A 983 -9.65 -14.84 -43.30
C ILE A 983 -8.63 -15.68 -44.08
N MET A 984 -7.59 -15.02 -44.60
CA MET A 984 -6.56 -15.62 -45.43
C MET A 984 -5.24 -15.77 -44.67
N SER A 985 -4.42 -16.75 -45.09
CA SER A 985 -3.10 -17.05 -44.50
C SER A 985 -1.96 -16.16 -45.00
N SER A 986 -1.98 -15.75 -46.27
CA SER A 986 -0.90 -14.98 -46.91
C SER A 986 -1.45 -13.85 -47.79
N SER A 987 -0.86 -12.66 -47.67
CA SER A 987 -1.00 -11.58 -48.67
C SER A 987 0.16 -11.64 -49.67
N THR A 988 0.07 -10.86 -50.75
CA THR A 988 1.06 -10.83 -51.85
C THR A 988 2.42 -10.23 -51.47
N ASN A 989 2.52 -9.55 -50.32
CA ASN A 989 3.68 -8.72 -49.96
C ASN A 989 4.57 -9.37 -48.87
N ASN A 990 4.77 -10.69 -48.93
CA ASN A 990 5.65 -11.48 -48.05
C ASN A 990 5.45 -11.36 -46.52
N THR A 991 4.64 -12.28 -45.98
CA THR A 991 4.82 -12.95 -44.67
C THR A 991 5.08 -12.10 -43.42
N ILE A 992 4.01 -11.63 -42.77
CA ILE A 992 3.94 -11.66 -41.29
C ILE A 992 2.69 -12.46 -40.90
N LEU A 993 2.85 -13.78 -40.82
CA LEU A 993 1.84 -14.67 -40.25
C LEU A 993 1.68 -14.36 -38.75
N CYS A 994 0.43 -14.20 -38.30
CA CYS A 994 0.13 -13.83 -36.93
C CYS A 994 0.64 -14.86 -35.90
N ASN A 995 1.10 -14.40 -34.75
CA ASN A 995 1.74 -15.24 -33.71
C ASN A 995 0.80 -16.21 -32.95
N THR A 996 -0.45 -16.34 -33.40
CA THR A 996 -1.48 -17.24 -32.85
C THR A 996 -2.46 -17.62 -33.97
N SER A 997 -3.11 -18.79 -33.87
CA SER A 997 -4.24 -19.14 -34.74
C SER A 997 -5.37 -18.10 -34.63
N ILE A 998 -6.05 -17.82 -35.75
CA ILE A 998 -7.07 -16.78 -35.85
C ILE A 998 -8.35 -17.30 -36.53
N ASP A 999 -9.49 -16.99 -35.93
CA ASP A 999 -10.84 -17.36 -36.37
C ASP A 999 -11.78 -16.13 -36.34
N CYS A 1000 -13.07 -16.31 -36.63
CA CYS A 1000 -14.03 -15.19 -36.57
C CYS A 1000 -14.28 -14.61 -35.17
N THR A 1001 -14.04 -15.39 -34.10
CA THR A 1001 -14.21 -14.92 -32.71
C THR A 1001 -13.03 -14.10 -32.22
N SER A 1002 -11.86 -14.31 -32.81
CA SER A 1002 -10.58 -13.69 -32.45
C SER A 1002 -10.67 -12.16 -32.32
N ARG A 1003 -10.08 -11.69 -31.22
CA ARG A 1003 -10.11 -10.31 -30.74
C ARG A 1003 -8.79 -9.60 -30.97
N PHE A 1004 -8.88 -8.28 -31.09
CA PHE A 1004 -7.74 -7.34 -31.04
C PHE A 1004 -6.70 -7.61 -32.14
N ILE A 1005 -7.23 -7.81 -33.36
CA ILE A 1005 -6.46 -8.18 -34.54
C ILE A 1005 -6.13 -6.94 -35.38
N VAL A 1006 -4.86 -6.82 -35.77
CA VAL A 1006 -4.37 -5.97 -36.86
C VAL A 1006 -4.44 -6.75 -38.15
N TYR A 1007 -5.01 -6.14 -39.19
CA TYR A 1007 -5.23 -6.80 -40.48
C TYR A 1007 -5.04 -5.83 -41.64
N GLU A 1008 -4.69 -6.38 -42.80
CA GLU A 1008 -4.98 -5.79 -44.11
C GLU A 1008 -6.34 -6.31 -44.58
N LEU A 1009 -7.18 -5.40 -45.07
CA LEU A 1009 -8.43 -5.71 -45.74
C LEU A 1009 -8.27 -5.34 -47.22
N HIS A 1010 -8.36 -6.35 -48.08
CA HIS A 1010 -8.40 -6.18 -49.53
C HIS A 1010 -9.83 -6.29 -50.04
N CYS A 1011 -10.34 -5.26 -50.68
CA CYS A 1011 -11.68 -5.26 -51.26
C CYS A 1011 -11.64 -5.73 -52.72
N LYS A 1012 -12.25 -6.89 -53.02
CA LYS A 1012 -12.38 -7.39 -54.41
C LYS A 1012 -13.28 -6.53 -55.31
N SER A 1013 -14.01 -5.55 -54.75
CA SER A 1013 -14.97 -4.73 -55.52
C SER A 1013 -14.50 -3.31 -55.83
N CYS A 1014 -13.40 -2.86 -55.24
CA CYS A 1014 -12.77 -1.57 -55.57
C CYS A 1014 -11.23 -1.69 -55.67
N ASN A 1015 -10.73 -2.93 -55.71
CA ASN A 1015 -9.32 -3.33 -55.80
C ASN A 1015 -8.32 -2.55 -54.91
N GLN A 1016 -8.76 -2.13 -53.72
CA GLN A 1016 -7.94 -1.38 -52.77
C GLN A 1016 -7.71 -2.16 -51.48
N SER A 1017 -6.46 -2.18 -51.03
CA SER A 1017 -6.07 -2.60 -49.69
C SER A 1017 -6.22 -1.45 -48.67
N SER A 1018 -6.43 -1.82 -47.41
CA SER A 1018 -6.47 -0.90 -46.28
C SER A 1018 -6.01 -1.61 -45.02
N PHE A 1019 -5.13 -0.99 -44.24
CA PHE A 1019 -4.71 -1.50 -42.93
C PHE A 1019 -5.68 -1.04 -41.85
N GLY A 1020 -5.98 -1.92 -40.90
CA GLY A 1020 -6.91 -1.63 -39.81
C GLY A 1020 -6.69 -2.48 -38.58
N HIS A 1021 -7.46 -2.16 -37.53
CA HIS A 1021 -7.56 -2.99 -36.32
C HIS A 1021 -9.03 -3.21 -35.95
N THR A 1022 -9.31 -4.26 -35.18
CA THR A 1022 -10.67 -4.54 -34.69
C THR A 1022 -10.68 -5.21 -33.33
N ASP A 1023 -11.73 -4.97 -32.56
CA ASP A 1023 -12.03 -5.72 -31.34
C ASP A 1023 -12.39 -7.17 -31.59
N HIS A 1024 -12.93 -7.48 -32.77
CA HIS A 1024 -13.43 -8.79 -33.18
C HIS A 1024 -13.50 -8.86 -34.71
N LEU A 1025 -12.98 -9.93 -35.31
CA LEU A 1025 -13.06 -10.11 -36.76
C LEU A 1025 -14.51 -10.17 -37.29
N LYS A 1026 -15.47 -10.68 -36.51
CA LYS A 1026 -16.92 -10.63 -36.85
C LYS A 1026 -17.51 -9.23 -37.09
N LYS A 1027 -16.87 -8.15 -36.62
CA LYS A 1027 -17.29 -6.76 -36.91
C LYS A 1027 -16.98 -6.34 -38.36
N ILE A 1028 -16.02 -6.99 -39.03
CA ILE A 1028 -15.55 -6.63 -40.37
C ILE A 1028 -16.45 -7.31 -41.42
N GLN A 1029 -17.52 -6.62 -41.83
CA GLN A 1029 -18.48 -7.18 -42.79
C GLN A 1029 -18.44 -6.52 -44.18
N LYS A 1030 -18.00 -5.26 -44.25
CA LYS A 1030 -18.04 -4.37 -45.43
C LYS A 1030 -16.70 -3.66 -45.60
N CYS A 1031 -16.33 -3.31 -46.84
CA CYS A 1031 -15.19 -2.44 -47.13
C CYS A 1031 -15.42 -1.04 -46.50
N PRO A 1032 -14.44 -0.44 -45.81
CA PRO A 1032 -14.60 0.88 -45.20
C PRO A 1032 -14.87 1.99 -46.23
N LYS A 1033 -14.25 1.90 -47.42
CA LYS A 1033 -14.41 2.84 -48.53
C LYS A 1033 -15.72 2.60 -49.29
N CYS A 1034 -15.82 1.54 -50.08
CA CYS A 1034 -16.94 1.33 -51.01
C CYS A 1034 -18.15 0.55 -50.44
N LYS A 1035 -18.18 0.26 -49.12
CA LYS A 1035 -19.25 -0.45 -48.38
C LYS A 1035 -19.69 -1.85 -48.88
N LYS A 1036 -19.15 -2.35 -50.00
CA LYS A 1036 -19.41 -3.70 -50.56
C LYS A 1036 -18.82 -4.81 -49.66
N THR A 1037 -19.37 -6.03 -49.77
CA THR A 1037 -19.11 -7.16 -48.85
C THR A 1037 -18.07 -8.18 -49.33
N LYS A 1038 -17.62 -8.13 -50.60
CA LYS A 1038 -16.58 -9.00 -51.16
C LYS A 1038 -15.18 -8.55 -50.68
N ILE A 1039 -14.82 -8.94 -49.46
CA ILE A 1039 -13.54 -8.59 -48.81
C ILE A 1039 -12.74 -9.85 -48.44
N LYS A 1040 -11.41 -9.75 -48.54
CA LYS A 1040 -10.43 -10.66 -47.91
C LYS A 1040 -9.78 -9.94 -46.73
N ILE A 1041 -9.47 -10.68 -45.67
CA ILE A 1041 -8.86 -10.18 -44.43
C ILE A 1041 -7.56 -10.97 -44.20
N TYR A 1042 -6.43 -10.29 -44.12
CA TYR A 1042 -5.10 -10.85 -43.88
C TYR A 1042 -4.62 -10.43 -42.47
N PRO A 1043 -4.63 -11.31 -41.46
CA PRO A 1043 -4.23 -10.96 -40.10
C PRO A 1043 -2.71 -10.92 -39.91
N PHE A 1044 -2.16 -9.78 -39.50
CA PHE A 1044 -0.72 -9.65 -39.21
C PHE A 1044 -0.36 -9.87 -37.74
N HIS A 1045 -1.16 -9.33 -36.82
CA HIS A 1045 -0.80 -9.32 -35.40
C HIS A 1045 -2.02 -9.35 -34.48
N LYS A 1046 -1.95 -10.18 -33.45
CA LYS A 1046 -2.90 -10.18 -32.33
C LYS A 1046 -2.32 -9.31 -31.22
N MET A 1047 -2.88 -8.11 -31.05
CA MET A 1047 -2.50 -7.19 -29.99
C MET A 1047 -2.76 -7.84 -28.63
N ASN A 1048 -1.81 -7.70 -27.71
CA ASN A 1048 -1.96 -8.19 -26.34
C ASN A 1048 -2.43 -7.03 -25.44
N THR A 1049 -3.70 -7.02 -25.01
CA THR A 1049 -4.35 -5.80 -24.49
C THR A 1049 -3.97 -5.40 -23.06
N ASP A 1050 -3.19 -6.22 -22.36
CA ASP A 1050 -2.56 -5.85 -21.08
C ASP A 1050 -1.59 -4.65 -21.20
N ARG A 1051 -1.17 -4.31 -22.41
CA ARG A 1051 -0.21 -3.23 -22.62
C ARG A 1051 -0.84 -1.88 -22.30
N VAL A 1052 -0.07 -1.06 -21.60
CA VAL A 1052 -0.46 0.26 -21.09
C VAL A 1052 -0.87 1.25 -22.19
N ILE A 1053 -0.60 0.94 -23.46
CA ILE A 1053 -0.77 1.79 -24.64
C ILE A 1053 -2.14 1.49 -25.31
N PRO A 1054 -3.01 2.49 -25.55
CA PRO A 1054 -4.27 2.30 -26.28
C PRO A 1054 -4.07 1.76 -27.70
N ARG A 1055 -5.04 1.00 -28.23
CA ARG A 1055 -4.91 0.30 -29.53
C ARG A 1055 -4.57 1.24 -30.70
N GLN A 1056 -5.25 2.38 -30.81
CA GLN A 1056 -4.96 3.35 -31.87
C GLN A 1056 -3.53 3.91 -31.77
N LEU A 1057 -3.05 4.15 -30.54
CA LEU A 1057 -1.69 4.61 -30.30
C LEU A 1057 -0.67 3.52 -30.59
N TRP A 1058 -0.96 2.26 -30.27
CA TRP A 1058 -0.12 1.14 -30.68
C TRP A 1058 -0.09 0.98 -32.21
N LEU A 1059 -1.25 1.10 -32.89
CA LEU A 1059 -1.35 0.94 -34.34
C LEU A 1059 -0.65 2.06 -35.09
N ASN A 1060 -0.85 3.33 -34.72
CA ASN A 1060 -0.15 4.45 -35.36
C ASN A 1060 1.38 4.25 -35.25
N ASN A 1061 1.87 3.91 -34.06
CA ASN A 1061 3.29 3.61 -33.81
C ASN A 1061 3.78 2.26 -34.41
N PHE A 1062 2.88 1.42 -34.94
CA PHE A 1062 3.19 0.19 -35.69
C PHE A 1062 3.20 0.44 -37.19
N LEU A 1063 2.36 1.36 -37.69
CA LEU A 1063 2.35 1.80 -39.10
C LEU A 1063 3.45 2.82 -39.41
N GLU A 1064 3.95 3.55 -38.40
CA GLU A 1064 5.19 4.35 -38.47
C GLU A 1064 6.47 3.48 -38.54
N LYS A 1065 6.36 2.15 -38.56
CA LYS A 1065 7.45 1.19 -38.32
C LYS A 1065 7.53 0.07 -39.34
#